data_AF-A0AA91GE93-F1
#
_entry.id   AF-A0AA91GE93-F1
#
_cell.length_a   1.000
_cell.length_b   1.000
_cell.length_c   1.000
_cell.angle_alpha   90.00
_cell.angle_beta   90.00
_cell.angle_gamma   90.00
#
_symmetry.space_group_name_H-M   'P 1'
#
loop_
_entity.id
_entity.type
_entity.pdbx_description
1 polymer ?
#
loop_
_entity_poly.entity_id
_entity_poly.type
_entity_poly.pdbx_seq_one_letter_code
_entity_poly.pdbx_strand_id
1 'polypeptide(L)'
;MTFAESISPPLGYPLGVSTKTNLTAGGTLYFNTDQLQDKQLVGQFMAKNITSNGSSGLSKGGFQNYQDTTKNWELEQIDPAVVSETITGSDIIRWYANETSFKYVAGENLHYYLEHLPTDEEMNAAFRYYPSLRDNFTDRSYTGSLESFPSFTENGISTFSQVTANIQTVSDYYASLIDTDQAVVYNSAVQAAEVNTAQKVVNPNDWGGQSSIQLNIALKKGVTEQAVVIVDVDGQIEHFKNAQDISINYTNYDPDTMLPPYVFINYKHFPSFNFSGSTFFHATAYPSLPGTEEYDFEGNQGVFFERKYADQAVPLIQSDSHTISEDLKDKTYKIATHLVHNFNDEDQEIQFRSNASLFIGTVLAPRASVTLDDTQGRVLGSVISGYDIHTNMPINTEESTAMFDYDDFPGLGDIIGGEELEAPFKVGEHFNYIGAEKRKLYTISQKVPAYSSRFLIQSLNITDALADSLRIDASDVEITDEAGEAAADYFTVSENAENELLIEAKAESLMNESFYGKTYTFELNGSLALSQEELSSPEVNQITIPNTAVVTANEEEKISNKAVLEADLIEGKPVLVKYLNEDGQEIAPTETLAGKISQAYQSEAKDISGYTLKATPENKSGIFSDEEQTVVYNYQGHLTFSDVPTQISFGTHTLSAKDEEYNIESKDRDIIVKDTRVLGSSWQLRATLSKPLTGSKSKRVLTDALFYVRAGQSVPIRSDSSATIESAITATHDDYNVTHDWNTSDDGLKIAVKSGDALADRYSGEISWDLYDVVSND
;
A
#
# COMPACT_ATOMS: atom_id res chain seq x y z
N MET A 1 -2.11 -24.57 -2.39
CA MET A 1 -1.00 -24.22 -3.30
C MET A 1 0.23 -24.85 -2.72
N THR A 2 0.99 -25.53 -3.56
CA THR A 2 2.05 -26.42 -3.10
C THR A 2 3.32 -25.97 -3.79
N PHE A 3 4.11 -25.16 -3.09
CA PHE A 3 5.37 -24.63 -3.58
C PHE A 3 6.49 -25.61 -3.27
N ALA A 4 7.55 -25.62 -4.10
CA ALA A 4 8.70 -26.49 -3.88
C ALA A 4 9.41 -26.16 -2.55
N GLU A 5 9.95 -27.16 -1.86
CA GLU A 5 10.68 -26.92 -0.62
C GLU A 5 12.04 -26.23 -0.85
N SER A 6 12.54 -25.62 0.23
CA SER A 6 13.77 -24.85 0.20
C SER A 6 15.05 -25.70 0.08
N ILE A 7 15.41 -26.11 -1.13
CA ILE A 7 16.71 -26.74 -1.39
C ILE A 7 17.62 -25.74 -2.10
N SER A 8 18.83 -25.51 -1.59
CA SER A 8 19.84 -24.72 -2.30
C SER A 8 20.27 -25.52 -3.54
N PRO A 9 20.28 -24.91 -4.73
CA PRO A 9 20.69 -25.62 -5.91
C PRO A 9 22.20 -25.92 -5.78
N PRO A 10 22.65 -26.98 -6.44
CA PRO A 10 24.06 -27.32 -6.44
C PRO A 10 24.88 -26.30 -7.23
N LEU A 11 26.20 -26.38 -7.07
CA LEU A 11 27.14 -25.63 -7.89
C LEU A 11 26.98 -26.04 -9.37
N GLY A 12 26.90 -25.06 -10.28
CA GLY A 12 26.68 -25.30 -11.71
C GLY A 12 25.22 -25.63 -12.06
N TYR A 13 24.25 -25.06 -11.35
CA TYR A 13 22.83 -25.07 -11.72
C TYR A 13 22.54 -24.07 -12.87
N PRO A 14 21.60 -24.33 -13.81
CA PRO A 14 20.69 -25.47 -13.85
C PRO A 14 21.35 -26.78 -14.26
N LEU A 15 22.13 -26.91 -15.33
CA LEU A 15 22.76 -28.19 -15.77
C LEU A 15 24.27 -28.06 -16.09
N GLY A 16 24.91 -27.00 -15.62
CA GLY A 16 26.33 -26.74 -15.78
C GLY A 16 26.75 -26.52 -17.23
N VAL A 17 27.90 -27.07 -17.62
CA VAL A 17 28.38 -27.07 -19.01
C VAL A 17 27.45 -27.79 -19.99
N SER A 18 26.57 -28.67 -19.49
CA SER A 18 25.69 -29.47 -20.34
C SER A 18 24.56 -28.64 -20.94
N THR A 19 24.30 -27.44 -20.40
CA THR A 19 23.21 -26.56 -20.81
C THR A 19 23.35 -25.99 -22.21
N LYS A 20 24.58 -25.92 -22.74
CA LYS A 20 24.88 -25.38 -24.07
C LYS A 20 25.13 -26.48 -25.12
N THR A 21 24.74 -27.72 -24.83
CA THR A 21 25.04 -28.89 -25.67
C THR A 21 23.80 -29.60 -26.19
N ASN A 22 23.90 -30.15 -27.40
CA ASN A 22 22.89 -31.06 -27.95
C ASN A 22 23.03 -32.45 -27.34
N LEU A 23 24.26 -32.96 -27.26
CA LEU A 23 24.53 -34.27 -26.66
C LEU A 23 25.64 -34.14 -25.63
N THR A 24 25.36 -34.59 -24.41
CA THR A 24 26.34 -34.71 -23.32
C THR A 24 26.36 -36.13 -22.79
N ALA A 25 27.51 -36.80 -22.86
CA ALA A 25 27.72 -38.13 -22.28
C ALA A 25 28.83 -38.10 -21.22
N GLY A 26 28.50 -38.41 -19.96
CA GLY A 26 29.50 -38.57 -18.90
C GLY A 26 30.48 -39.72 -19.17
N GLY A 27 30.05 -40.70 -19.96
CA GLY A 27 30.87 -41.80 -20.48
C GLY A 27 31.23 -41.61 -21.95
N THR A 28 30.80 -42.56 -22.79
CA THR A 28 31.14 -42.62 -24.21
C THR A 28 29.96 -42.21 -25.09
N LEU A 29 30.21 -41.28 -26.02
CA LEU A 29 29.28 -40.96 -27.10
C LEU A 29 29.65 -41.79 -28.34
N TYR A 30 28.77 -42.74 -28.67
CA TYR A 30 28.90 -43.63 -29.81
C TYR A 30 28.09 -43.12 -31.00
N PHE A 31 28.78 -42.72 -32.07
CA PHE A 31 28.13 -42.46 -33.35
C PHE A 31 28.10 -43.73 -34.20
N ASN A 32 26.96 -44.07 -34.77
CA ASN A 32 26.91 -45.05 -35.85
C ASN A 32 27.27 -44.38 -37.18
N THR A 33 28.56 -44.27 -37.45
CA THR A 33 29.06 -43.55 -38.63
C THR A 33 28.61 -44.17 -39.95
N ASP A 34 28.29 -45.46 -39.97
CA ASP A 34 27.77 -46.15 -41.16
C ASP A 34 26.39 -45.62 -41.59
N GLN A 35 25.57 -45.18 -40.64
CA GLN A 35 24.23 -44.63 -40.89
C GLN A 35 24.23 -43.12 -41.14
N LEU A 36 25.35 -42.44 -40.84
CA LEU A 36 25.48 -40.99 -40.86
C LEU A 36 26.40 -40.47 -41.99
N GLN A 37 26.85 -41.31 -42.93
CA GLN A 37 27.88 -40.98 -43.95
C GLN A 37 27.57 -39.76 -44.85
N ASP A 38 26.32 -39.34 -44.97
CA ASP A 38 25.91 -38.18 -45.77
C ASP A 38 25.10 -37.16 -44.95
N LYS A 39 25.04 -37.32 -43.62
CA LYS A 39 24.23 -36.46 -42.74
C LYS A 39 25.13 -35.51 -41.93
N GLN A 40 24.65 -34.29 -41.70
CA GLN A 40 25.33 -33.31 -40.87
C GLN A 40 24.96 -33.49 -39.40
N LEU A 41 25.92 -33.20 -38.52
CA LEU A 41 25.73 -33.15 -37.07
C LEU A 41 25.95 -31.71 -36.63
N VAL A 42 24.89 -30.92 -36.63
CA VAL A 42 24.91 -29.50 -36.24
C VAL A 42 24.62 -29.39 -34.75
N GLY A 43 25.50 -28.76 -33.99
CA GLY A 43 25.34 -28.61 -32.55
C GLY A 43 26.65 -28.56 -31.77
N GLN A 44 26.53 -28.57 -30.45
CA GLN A 44 27.65 -28.79 -29.53
C GLN A 44 27.56 -30.17 -28.89
N PHE A 45 28.71 -30.85 -28.82
CA PHE A 45 28.82 -32.23 -28.34
C PHE A 45 29.88 -32.33 -27.26
N MET A 46 29.55 -32.99 -26.15
CA MET A 46 30.49 -33.21 -25.05
C MET A 46 30.46 -34.67 -24.61
N ALA A 47 31.64 -35.29 -24.48
CA ALA A 47 31.73 -36.61 -23.85
C ALA A 47 33.07 -36.87 -23.21
N LYS A 48 33.18 -37.89 -22.36
CA LYS A 48 34.51 -38.35 -21.91
C LYS A 48 35.27 -39.02 -23.05
N ASN A 49 34.60 -39.89 -23.79
CA ASN A 49 35.14 -40.48 -25.00
C ASN A 49 34.16 -40.34 -26.16
N ILE A 50 34.64 -40.03 -27.35
CA ILE A 50 33.81 -40.07 -28.56
C ILE A 50 34.36 -41.15 -29.48
N THR A 51 33.49 -42.07 -29.87
CA THR A 51 33.88 -43.17 -30.75
C THR A 51 32.76 -43.55 -31.70
N SER A 52 33.02 -44.56 -32.51
CA SER A 52 32.07 -45.07 -33.47
C SER A 52 31.96 -46.58 -33.41
N ASN A 53 30.73 -47.05 -33.64
CA ASN A 53 30.41 -48.46 -33.82
C ASN A 53 30.40 -48.88 -35.31
N GLY A 54 30.61 -47.93 -36.21
CA GLY A 54 30.69 -48.14 -37.65
C GLY A 54 32.10 -48.47 -38.13
N SER A 55 32.20 -48.73 -39.43
CA SER A 55 33.48 -48.98 -40.12
C SER A 55 33.70 -48.08 -41.34
N SER A 56 32.81 -47.09 -41.49
CA SER A 56 32.73 -46.20 -42.64
C SER A 56 34.06 -45.49 -42.97
N GLY A 57 34.19 -45.14 -44.26
CA GLY A 57 35.36 -44.47 -44.83
C GLY A 57 35.48 -42.99 -44.44
N LEU A 58 35.64 -42.14 -45.44
CA LEU A 58 35.41 -40.69 -45.30
C LEU A 58 33.92 -40.40 -45.54
N SER A 59 33.30 -39.67 -44.61
CA SER A 59 31.92 -39.17 -44.74
C SER A 59 31.88 -37.89 -45.59
N LYS A 60 30.74 -37.57 -46.21
CA LYS A 60 30.49 -36.23 -46.75
C LYS A 60 29.91 -35.28 -45.70
N GLY A 61 29.29 -35.87 -44.67
CA GLY A 61 28.84 -35.17 -43.48
C GLY A 61 29.98 -34.87 -42.49
N GLY A 62 29.69 -34.06 -41.49
CA GLY A 62 30.65 -33.63 -40.48
C GLY A 62 29.98 -32.92 -39.31
N PHE A 63 30.79 -32.69 -38.27
CA PHE A 63 30.39 -31.89 -37.11
C PHE A 63 30.31 -30.42 -37.52
N GLN A 64 29.25 -29.70 -37.18
CA GLN A 64 29.16 -28.26 -37.41
C GLN A 64 28.63 -27.62 -36.15
N ASN A 65 29.00 -26.38 -35.88
CA ASN A 65 28.50 -25.71 -34.69
C ASN A 65 27.20 -24.98 -34.98
N TYR A 66 26.40 -24.89 -33.94
CA TYR A 66 25.20 -24.09 -33.87
C TYR A 66 25.54 -22.60 -33.97
N GLN A 67 24.77 -21.83 -34.75
CA GLN A 67 24.41 -20.47 -34.35
C GLN A 67 23.07 -20.06 -34.96
N ASP A 68 22.18 -19.60 -34.08
CA ASP A 68 21.05 -18.76 -34.45
C ASP A 68 21.59 -17.50 -35.14
N THR A 69 21.16 -17.28 -36.39
CA THR A 69 21.53 -16.11 -37.20
C THR A 69 21.14 -14.77 -36.56
N THR A 70 20.39 -14.76 -35.46
CA THR A 70 20.00 -13.56 -34.71
C THR A 70 20.99 -13.15 -33.61
N LYS A 71 21.83 -14.05 -33.08
CA LYS A 71 22.88 -13.75 -32.07
C LYS A 71 24.28 -13.75 -32.73
N ASN A 72 24.83 -12.57 -33.01
CA ASN A 72 26.21 -12.44 -33.53
C ASN A 72 27.24 -12.57 -32.39
N TRP A 73 27.78 -13.77 -32.15
CA TRP A 73 28.92 -13.95 -31.23
C TRP A 73 30.25 -13.90 -31.98
N GLU A 74 31.26 -13.34 -31.33
CA GLU A 74 32.64 -13.40 -31.83
C GLU A 74 33.18 -14.82 -31.65
N LEU A 75 34.03 -15.29 -32.58
CA LEU A 75 34.56 -16.66 -32.58
C LEU A 75 35.23 -17.07 -31.25
N GLU A 76 35.83 -16.10 -30.55
CA GLU A 76 36.50 -16.27 -29.25
C GLU A 76 35.54 -16.48 -28.07
N GLN A 77 34.24 -16.23 -28.27
CA GLN A 77 33.18 -16.40 -27.27
C GLN A 77 32.46 -17.75 -27.40
N ILE A 78 32.85 -18.57 -28.38
CA ILE A 78 32.18 -19.81 -28.70
C ILE A 78 33.00 -20.98 -28.17
N ASP A 79 32.38 -21.83 -27.36
CA ASP A 79 32.98 -23.09 -26.96
C ASP A 79 33.28 -23.97 -28.19
N PRO A 80 34.33 -24.82 -28.14
CA PRO A 80 34.59 -25.77 -29.22
C PRO A 80 33.35 -26.61 -29.53
N ALA A 81 33.08 -26.84 -30.82
CA ALA A 81 31.88 -27.57 -31.25
C ALA A 81 31.84 -29.00 -30.70
N VAL A 82 33.02 -29.56 -30.43
CA VAL A 82 33.15 -30.85 -29.77
C VAL A 82 34.22 -30.76 -28.69
N VAL A 83 33.88 -31.20 -27.46
CA VAL A 83 34.75 -31.22 -26.29
C VAL A 83 34.82 -32.65 -25.77
N SER A 84 36.00 -33.27 -25.79
CA SER A 84 36.18 -34.64 -25.31
C SER A 84 37.49 -34.87 -24.55
N GLU A 85 37.54 -35.84 -23.64
CA GLU A 85 38.79 -36.24 -22.98
C GLU A 85 39.66 -36.98 -24.00
N THR A 86 39.05 -37.92 -24.72
CA THR A 86 39.69 -38.78 -25.72
C THR A 86 38.78 -39.01 -26.92
N ILE A 87 39.35 -39.49 -28.03
CA ILE A 87 38.58 -40.10 -29.11
C ILE A 87 39.21 -41.42 -29.52
N THR A 88 38.37 -42.37 -29.92
CA THR A 88 38.80 -43.68 -30.43
C THR A 88 38.08 -44.03 -31.73
N GLY A 89 38.70 -44.88 -32.55
CA GLY A 89 38.13 -45.32 -33.82
C GLY A 89 38.63 -44.50 -35.00
N SER A 90 39.13 -45.20 -36.02
CA SER A 90 39.77 -44.58 -37.20
C SER A 90 38.81 -43.72 -38.02
N ASP A 91 37.52 -44.02 -38.03
CA ASP A 91 36.47 -43.27 -38.70
C ASP A 91 36.12 -41.95 -38.00
N ILE A 92 36.01 -41.92 -36.67
CA ILE A 92 35.81 -40.66 -35.91
C ILE A 92 37.01 -39.72 -36.09
N ILE A 93 38.23 -40.23 -35.98
CA ILE A 93 39.45 -39.43 -36.20
C ILE A 93 39.43 -38.82 -37.62
N ARG A 94 39.00 -39.59 -38.63
CA ARG A 94 38.82 -39.10 -40.00
C ARG A 94 37.70 -38.07 -40.14
N TRP A 95 36.59 -38.23 -39.42
CA TRP A 95 35.50 -37.26 -39.40
C TRP A 95 35.93 -35.92 -38.82
N TYR A 96 36.72 -35.90 -37.76
CA TYR A 96 37.26 -34.66 -37.19
C TYR A 96 38.15 -33.92 -38.21
N ALA A 97 38.88 -34.68 -39.01
CA ALA A 97 39.74 -34.18 -40.06
C ALA A 97 39.01 -33.82 -41.37
N ASN A 98 37.72 -34.12 -41.47
CA ASN A 98 36.93 -33.92 -42.69
C ASN A 98 36.77 -32.44 -43.00
N GLU A 99 36.89 -32.04 -44.26
CA GLU A 99 36.78 -30.63 -44.67
C GLU A 99 35.45 -29.99 -44.28
N THR A 100 34.37 -30.78 -44.27
CA THR A 100 33.00 -30.35 -43.90
C THR A 100 32.74 -30.31 -42.40
N SER A 101 33.65 -30.85 -41.58
CA SER A 101 33.60 -30.75 -40.12
C SER A 101 34.17 -29.41 -39.62
N PHE A 102 33.69 -29.00 -38.45
CA PHE A 102 34.02 -27.79 -37.73
C PHE A 102 33.87 -26.55 -38.61
N LYS A 103 32.71 -26.40 -39.24
CA LYS A 103 32.33 -25.21 -40.00
C LYS A 103 31.38 -24.33 -39.22
N TYR A 104 31.68 -23.04 -39.20
CA TYR A 104 30.83 -21.98 -38.66
C TYR A 104 29.89 -21.42 -39.73
N VAL A 105 28.74 -20.88 -39.32
CA VAL A 105 27.72 -20.31 -40.24
C VAL A 105 28.28 -19.19 -41.11
N ALA A 106 29.27 -18.41 -40.63
CA ALA A 106 29.96 -17.38 -41.42
C ALA A 106 31.09 -17.91 -42.34
N GLY A 107 31.28 -19.23 -42.42
CA GLY A 107 32.27 -19.89 -43.30
C GLY A 107 33.65 -20.12 -42.68
N GLU A 108 33.86 -19.67 -41.43
CA GLU A 108 35.11 -19.85 -40.69
C GLU A 108 35.28 -21.30 -40.18
N ASN A 109 36.53 -21.70 -39.91
CA ASN A 109 36.82 -22.99 -39.29
C ASN A 109 36.71 -22.86 -37.78
N LEU A 110 36.01 -23.80 -37.16
CA LEU A 110 35.92 -23.95 -35.72
C LEU A 110 36.96 -24.94 -35.21
N HIS A 111 37.08 -24.96 -33.90
CA HIS A 111 37.97 -25.88 -33.20
C HIS A 111 37.18 -26.97 -32.48
N TYR A 112 37.88 -28.07 -32.20
CA TYR A 112 37.48 -29.09 -31.23
C TYR A 112 38.51 -29.15 -30.11
N TYR A 113 38.13 -29.65 -28.94
CA TYR A 113 39.03 -29.86 -27.82
C TYR A 113 39.18 -31.35 -27.51
N LEU A 114 40.43 -31.79 -27.36
CA LEU A 114 40.80 -33.10 -26.82
C LEU A 114 41.80 -32.90 -25.68
N GLU A 115 41.48 -33.40 -24.49
CA GLU A 115 42.44 -33.40 -23.38
C GLU A 115 43.64 -34.31 -23.67
N HIS A 116 43.38 -35.43 -24.35
CA HIS A 116 44.36 -36.40 -24.78
C HIS A 116 44.19 -36.68 -26.28
N LEU A 117 45.20 -36.26 -27.05
CA LEU A 117 45.25 -36.55 -28.49
C LEU A 117 45.36 -38.07 -28.75
N PRO A 118 44.84 -38.57 -29.88
CA PRO A 118 45.00 -39.96 -30.26
C PRO A 118 46.47 -40.35 -30.36
N THR A 119 46.77 -41.61 -30.06
CA THR A 119 48.14 -42.13 -30.15
C THR A 119 48.65 -42.09 -31.60
N ASP A 120 49.98 -42.08 -31.78
CA ASP A 120 50.58 -42.15 -33.13
C ASP A 120 50.11 -43.39 -33.90
N GLU A 121 49.87 -44.52 -33.21
CA GLU A 121 49.33 -45.73 -33.82
C GLU A 121 47.92 -45.51 -34.37
N GLU A 122 47.03 -44.90 -33.59
CA GLU A 122 45.66 -44.59 -34.00
C GLU A 122 45.62 -43.54 -35.12
N MET A 123 46.45 -42.50 -35.04
CA MET A 123 46.58 -41.48 -36.09
C MET A 123 47.09 -42.10 -37.40
N ASN A 124 48.12 -42.95 -37.32
CA ASN A 124 48.65 -43.63 -38.50
C ASN A 124 47.66 -44.64 -39.09
N ALA A 125 46.86 -45.32 -38.25
CA ALA A 125 45.79 -46.20 -38.69
C ALA A 125 44.68 -45.41 -39.39
N ALA A 126 44.22 -44.31 -38.79
CA ALA A 126 43.14 -43.47 -39.31
C ALA A 126 43.50 -42.81 -40.65
N PHE A 127 44.71 -42.25 -40.76
CA PHE A 127 45.15 -41.52 -41.96
C PHE A 127 45.96 -42.35 -42.95
N ARG A 128 46.09 -43.67 -42.74
CA ARG A 128 46.84 -44.58 -43.63
C ARG A 128 46.51 -44.40 -45.10
N TYR A 129 45.23 -44.23 -45.41
CA TYR A 129 44.72 -44.08 -46.77
C TYR A 129 44.41 -42.62 -47.14
N TYR A 130 44.52 -41.69 -46.19
CA TYR A 130 44.13 -40.28 -46.33
C TYR A 130 45.13 -39.34 -45.62
N PRO A 131 46.42 -39.37 -45.99
CA PRO A 131 47.46 -38.65 -45.26
C PRO A 131 47.29 -37.12 -45.29
N SER A 132 46.64 -36.58 -46.32
CA SER A 132 46.38 -35.14 -46.46
C SER A 132 45.41 -34.57 -45.43
N LEU A 133 44.63 -35.40 -44.73
CA LEU A 133 43.68 -34.95 -43.73
C LEU A 133 44.33 -34.73 -42.35
N ARG A 134 45.54 -35.25 -42.13
CA ARG A 134 46.23 -35.13 -40.84
C ARG A 134 46.48 -33.67 -40.44
N ASP A 135 46.73 -32.81 -41.43
CA ASP A 135 46.93 -31.38 -41.20
C ASP A 135 45.61 -30.72 -40.74
N ASN A 136 44.48 -31.00 -41.40
CA ASN A 136 43.15 -30.51 -40.99
C ASN A 136 42.79 -30.92 -39.55
N PHE A 137 43.15 -32.14 -39.14
CA PHE A 137 42.94 -32.58 -37.76
C PHE A 137 43.73 -31.69 -36.79
N THR A 138 45.01 -31.48 -37.07
CA THR A 138 45.91 -30.73 -36.18
C THR A 138 45.56 -29.24 -36.14
N ASP A 139 45.28 -28.63 -37.30
CA ASP A 139 44.99 -27.20 -37.43
C ASP A 139 43.71 -26.76 -36.72
N ARG A 140 42.76 -27.70 -36.53
CA ARG A 140 41.48 -27.44 -35.85
C ARG A 140 41.48 -27.87 -34.39
N SER A 141 42.58 -28.39 -33.87
CA SER A 141 42.70 -28.65 -32.43
C SER A 141 42.78 -27.35 -31.66
N TYR A 142 41.91 -27.18 -30.66
CA TYR A 142 42.06 -26.14 -29.66
C TYR A 142 43.27 -26.45 -28.77
N THR A 143 44.04 -25.43 -28.39
CA THR A 143 45.33 -25.59 -27.69
C THR A 143 45.34 -25.08 -26.24
N GLY A 144 44.26 -24.42 -25.80
CA GLY A 144 44.09 -24.03 -24.41
C GLY A 144 43.67 -25.20 -23.51
N SER A 145 43.44 -24.92 -22.22
CA SER A 145 42.98 -25.91 -21.24
C SER A 145 41.46 -25.99 -21.17
N LEU A 146 40.91 -27.09 -20.65
CA LEU A 146 39.48 -27.26 -20.38
C LEU A 146 38.89 -26.08 -19.56
N GLU A 147 39.65 -25.56 -18.58
CA GLU A 147 39.27 -24.42 -17.74
C GLU A 147 39.20 -23.07 -18.48
N SER A 148 39.63 -22.99 -19.74
CA SER A 148 39.60 -21.73 -20.51
C SER A 148 38.27 -21.49 -21.20
N PHE A 149 37.38 -22.50 -21.23
CA PHE A 149 36.06 -22.37 -21.84
C PHE A 149 35.12 -21.58 -20.95
N PRO A 150 34.41 -20.56 -21.47
CA PRO A 150 33.39 -19.82 -20.73
C PRO A 150 32.42 -20.74 -19.97
N SER A 151 31.84 -21.74 -20.62
CA SER A 151 30.89 -22.65 -19.97
C SER A 151 31.49 -23.45 -18.81
N PHE A 152 32.76 -23.85 -18.90
CA PHE A 152 33.46 -24.58 -17.84
C PHE A 152 33.86 -23.65 -16.69
N THR A 153 34.35 -22.46 -17.02
CA THR A 153 34.73 -21.42 -16.05
C THR A 153 33.54 -20.95 -15.24
N GLU A 154 32.44 -20.58 -15.92
CA GLU A 154 31.19 -20.08 -15.33
C GLU A 154 30.58 -21.07 -14.34
N ASN A 155 30.77 -22.38 -14.59
CA ASN A 155 30.19 -23.45 -13.77
C ASN A 155 31.19 -24.11 -12.80
N GLY A 156 32.43 -23.63 -12.73
CA GLY A 156 33.46 -24.17 -11.83
C GLY A 156 33.86 -25.62 -12.14
N ILE A 157 33.74 -26.05 -13.40
CA ILE A 157 34.05 -27.40 -13.87
C ILE A 157 35.44 -27.39 -14.52
N SER A 158 36.33 -28.28 -14.10
CA SER A 158 37.70 -28.38 -14.62
C SER A 158 38.09 -29.78 -15.08
N THR A 159 37.19 -30.76 -14.96
CA THR A 159 37.42 -32.16 -15.37
C THR A 159 36.14 -32.80 -15.90
N PHE A 160 36.26 -33.76 -16.82
CA PHE A 160 35.11 -34.53 -17.33
C PHE A 160 34.36 -35.32 -16.24
N SER A 161 35.04 -35.71 -15.16
CA SER A 161 34.37 -36.39 -14.03
C SER A 161 33.43 -35.45 -13.27
N GLN A 162 33.76 -34.15 -13.18
CA GLN A 162 32.89 -33.16 -12.56
C GLN A 162 31.63 -32.88 -13.40
N VAL A 163 31.68 -33.06 -14.72
CA VAL A 163 30.49 -32.98 -15.58
C VAL A 163 29.46 -34.04 -15.17
N THR A 164 29.88 -35.29 -15.03
CA THR A 164 28.99 -36.39 -14.61
C THR A 164 28.41 -36.14 -13.22
N ALA A 165 29.25 -35.68 -12.28
CA ALA A 165 28.80 -35.35 -10.93
C ALA A 165 27.80 -34.17 -10.91
N ASN A 166 28.00 -33.15 -11.75
CA ASN A 166 27.09 -32.01 -11.87
C ASN A 166 25.72 -32.44 -12.42
N ILE A 167 25.68 -33.23 -13.51
CA ILE A 167 24.44 -33.78 -14.08
C ILE A 167 23.64 -34.55 -13.02
N GLN A 168 24.32 -35.43 -12.26
CA GLN A 168 23.69 -36.19 -11.18
C GLN A 168 23.15 -35.27 -10.08
N THR A 169 23.96 -34.35 -9.58
CA THR A 169 23.59 -33.48 -8.46
C THR A 169 22.40 -32.58 -8.82
N VAL A 170 22.36 -32.08 -10.06
CA VAL A 170 21.24 -31.29 -10.57
C VAL A 170 19.98 -32.12 -10.71
N SER A 171 20.09 -33.31 -11.30
CA SER A 171 18.94 -34.20 -11.50
C SER A 171 18.33 -34.59 -10.15
N ASP A 172 19.18 -34.90 -9.16
CA ASP A 172 18.79 -35.16 -7.78
C ASP A 172 18.14 -33.93 -7.14
N TYR A 173 18.65 -32.72 -7.44
CA TYR A 173 18.06 -31.48 -6.96
C TYR A 173 16.62 -31.32 -7.44
N TYR A 174 16.33 -31.44 -8.73
CA TYR A 174 14.95 -31.33 -9.23
C TYR A 174 14.04 -32.44 -8.71
N ALA A 175 14.54 -33.67 -8.61
CA ALA A 175 13.80 -34.77 -8.01
C ALA A 175 13.46 -34.51 -6.53
N SER A 176 14.36 -33.87 -5.78
CA SER A 176 14.18 -33.55 -4.36
C SER A 176 13.22 -32.39 -4.08
N LEU A 177 12.88 -31.58 -5.09
CA LEU A 177 11.90 -30.48 -4.93
C LEU A 177 10.46 -30.98 -4.78
N ILE A 178 10.24 -32.29 -4.96
CA ILE A 178 8.95 -32.96 -4.79
C ILE A 178 9.10 -34.05 -3.71
N ASP A 179 8.21 -34.06 -2.70
CA ASP A 179 8.12 -35.14 -1.69
C ASP A 179 7.06 -36.20 -2.09
N THR A 180 7.16 -37.39 -1.50
CA THR A 180 6.31 -38.57 -1.70
C THR A 180 4.80 -38.33 -1.63
N ASP A 181 4.34 -37.28 -0.94
CA ASP A 181 2.92 -36.95 -0.79
C ASP A 181 2.36 -35.97 -1.86
N GLN A 182 3.23 -35.39 -2.69
CA GLN A 182 2.85 -34.34 -3.66
C GLN A 182 3.29 -34.73 -5.07
N ALA A 183 2.39 -34.65 -6.05
CA ALA A 183 2.71 -35.02 -7.42
C ALA A 183 3.11 -33.83 -8.30
N VAL A 184 2.83 -32.59 -7.86
CA VAL A 184 3.09 -31.37 -8.62
C VAL A 184 3.44 -30.23 -7.67
N VAL A 185 4.49 -29.48 -7.99
CA VAL A 185 4.84 -28.20 -7.37
C VAL A 185 5.06 -27.14 -8.45
N TYR A 186 4.73 -25.88 -8.15
CA TYR A 186 4.78 -24.80 -9.13
C TYR A 186 4.94 -23.45 -8.44
N ASN A 187 5.32 -22.41 -9.18
CA ASN A 187 5.55 -21.06 -8.66
C ASN A 187 4.31 -20.15 -8.68
N SER A 188 4.47 -18.90 -8.21
CA SER A 188 3.37 -17.93 -8.08
C SER A 188 2.71 -17.52 -9.41
N ALA A 189 3.38 -17.76 -10.54
CA ALA A 189 2.84 -17.50 -11.87
C ALA A 189 1.80 -18.54 -12.32
N VAL A 190 1.73 -19.68 -11.63
CA VAL A 190 0.81 -20.77 -11.90
C VAL A 190 -0.32 -20.74 -10.86
N GLN A 191 -1.57 -20.68 -11.33
CA GLN A 191 -2.77 -20.71 -10.49
C GLN A 191 -3.01 -22.13 -9.94
N ALA A 192 -2.90 -23.13 -10.81
CA ALA A 192 -3.09 -24.53 -10.47
C ALA A 192 -2.34 -25.41 -11.47
N ALA A 193 -1.81 -26.55 -11.03
CA ALA A 193 -1.30 -27.57 -11.92
C ALA A 193 -1.58 -28.97 -11.36
N GLU A 194 -1.88 -29.91 -12.24
CA GLU A 194 -2.27 -31.27 -11.88
C GLU A 194 -1.78 -32.32 -12.89
N VAL A 195 -1.56 -33.52 -12.38
CA VAL A 195 -1.22 -34.73 -13.16
C VAL A 195 -2.15 -35.87 -12.77
N ASN A 196 -2.47 -36.76 -13.72
CA ASN A 196 -3.48 -37.80 -13.54
C ASN A 196 -2.99 -39.02 -12.73
N THR A 197 -2.42 -38.81 -11.54
CA THR A 197 -1.93 -39.89 -10.66
C THR A 197 -3.03 -40.83 -10.19
N ALA A 198 -4.20 -40.28 -9.85
CA ALA A 198 -5.29 -41.05 -9.23
C ALA A 198 -6.16 -41.84 -10.22
N GLN A 199 -6.24 -41.41 -11.48
CA GLN A 199 -7.16 -41.98 -12.47
C GLN A 199 -6.47 -42.16 -13.83
N LYS A 200 -6.74 -43.31 -14.46
CA LYS A 200 -6.33 -43.56 -15.84
C LYS A 200 -7.06 -42.60 -16.78
N VAL A 201 -6.30 -41.81 -17.53
CA VAL A 201 -6.81 -40.99 -18.64
C VAL A 201 -6.50 -41.70 -19.95
N VAL A 202 -7.42 -41.63 -20.93
CA VAL A 202 -7.28 -42.23 -22.25
C VAL A 202 -7.65 -41.20 -23.31
N ASN A 203 -6.75 -40.93 -24.25
CA ASN A 203 -7.03 -40.10 -25.41
C ASN A 203 -8.09 -40.79 -26.31
N PRO A 204 -9.28 -40.20 -26.51
CA PRO A 204 -10.36 -40.81 -27.30
C PRO A 204 -10.07 -40.85 -28.80
N ASN A 205 -9.14 -40.03 -29.28
CA ASN A 205 -8.74 -39.99 -30.68
C ASN A 205 -7.68 -41.04 -31.04
N ASP A 206 -7.07 -41.67 -30.03
CA ASP A 206 -6.14 -42.77 -30.24
C ASP A 206 -6.88 -44.10 -30.30
N TRP A 207 -6.78 -44.78 -31.45
CA TRP A 207 -7.53 -46.01 -31.77
C TRP A 207 -7.16 -47.21 -30.87
N GLY A 208 -6.16 -47.07 -29.98
CA GLY A 208 -5.64 -48.11 -29.09
C GLY A 208 -6.16 -48.12 -27.63
N GLY A 209 -6.85 -47.08 -27.15
CA GLY A 209 -7.34 -47.02 -25.75
C GLY A 209 -6.22 -47.00 -24.68
N GLN A 210 -5.05 -46.50 -25.07
CA GLN A 210 -3.85 -46.48 -24.24
C GLN A 210 -3.89 -45.31 -23.24
N SER A 211 -3.15 -45.45 -22.14
CA SER A 211 -3.17 -44.41 -21.10
C SER A 211 -2.33 -43.20 -21.50
N SER A 212 -2.76 -42.03 -21.03
CA SER A 212 -2.03 -40.77 -21.13
C SER A 212 -1.39 -40.39 -19.79
N ILE A 213 -0.19 -39.82 -19.83
CA ILE A 213 0.33 -38.91 -18.81
C ILE A 213 -0.18 -37.52 -19.21
N GLN A 214 -1.21 -37.04 -18.52
CA GLN A 214 -1.86 -35.76 -18.79
C GLN A 214 -1.52 -34.74 -17.70
N LEU A 215 -0.94 -33.62 -18.13
CA LEU A 215 -0.63 -32.46 -17.33
C LEU A 215 -1.57 -31.32 -17.68
N ASN A 216 -2.30 -30.80 -16.70
CA ASN A 216 -3.09 -29.58 -16.87
C ASN A 216 -2.46 -28.47 -16.03
N ILE A 217 -2.10 -27.36 -16.65
CA ILE A 217 -1.39 -26.24 -16.05
C ILE A 217 -2.20 -24.97 -16.31
N ALA A 218 -2.70 -24.35 -15.25
CA ALA A 218 -3.43 -23.10 -15.27
C ALA A 218 -2.51 -21.94 -14.89
N LEU A 219 -2.25 -21.03 -15.82
CA LEU A 219 -1.47 -19.83 -15.52
C LEU A 219 -2.37 -18.79 -14.86
N LYS A 220 -1.79 -17.97 -13.98
CA LYS A 220 -2.50 -16.88 -13.32
C LYS A 220 -2.67 -15.72 -14.30
N LYS A 221 -3.89 -15.18 -14.41
CA LYS A 221 -4.18 -14.09 -15.36
C LYS A 221 -3.43 -12.81 -14.98
N GLY A 222 -2.88 -12.13 -15.98
CA GLY A 222 -2.24 -10.81 -15.82
C GLY A 222 -0.84 -10.84 -15.19
N VAL A 223 -0.31 -12.03 -14.91
CA VAL A 223 1.06 -12.27 -14.45
C VAL A 223 1.99 -12.30 -15.67
N THR A 224 3.16 -11.67 -15.54
CA THR A 224 4.18 -11.61 -16.60
C THR A 224 5.42 -12.43 -16.27
N GLU A 225 5.52 -12.91 -15.04
CA GLU A 225 6.57 -13.79 -14.54
C GLU A 225 6.58 -15.14 -15.28
N GLN A 226 7.77 -15.72 -15.40
CA GLN A 226 7.99 -17.03 -16.01
C GLN A 226 7.30 -18.12 -15.20
N ALA A 227 6.36 -18.86 -15.80
CA ALA A 227 5.73 -20.01 -15.15
C ALA A 227 6.72 -21.17 -15.02
N VAL A 228 6.78 -21.79 -13.84
CA VAL A 228 7.61 -22.98 -13.57
C VAL A 228 6.77 -24.06 -12.90
N VAL A 229 6.82 -25.27 -13.45
CA VAL A 229 6.09 -26.44 -12.95
C VAL A 229 7.03 -27.62 -12.89
N ILE A 230 7.04 -28.32 -11.76
CA ILE A 230 7.76 -29.58 -11.56
C ILE A 230 6.71 -30.65 -11.24
N VAL A 231 6.76 -31.75 -11.97
CA VAL A 231 5.78 -32.83 -11.90
C VAL A 231 6.49 -34.15 -11.66
N ASP A 232 5.95 -34.96 -10.77
CA ASP A 232 6.42 -36.31 -10.51
C ASP A 232 5.53 -37.35 -11.20
N VAL A 233 6.17 -38.23 -11.96
CA VAL A 233 5.55 -39.32 -12.70
C VAL A 233 6.18 -40.62 -12.21
N ASP A 234 5.41 -41.40 -11.44
CA ASP A 234 5.87 -42.64 -10.83
C ASP A 234 5.49 -43.87 -11.68
N GLY A 235 6.48 -44.61 -12.14
CA GLY A 235 6.33 -45.89 -12.86
C GLY A 235 5.75 -47.02 -12.01
N GLN A 236 5.58 -46.83 -10.70
CA GLN A 236 4.79 -47.73 -9.85
C GLN A 236 3.28 -47.60 -10.10
N ILE A 237 2.82 -46.50 -10.70
CA ILE A 237 1.43 -46.30 -11.11
C ILE A 237 1.20 -47.01 -12.45
N GLU A 238 0.31 -48.00 -12.47
CA GLU A 238 0.13 -48.91 -13.62
C GLU A 238 -0.20 -48.18 -14.93
N HIS A 239 -1.01 -47.13 -14.90
CA HIS A 239 -1.36 -46.37 -16.10
C HIS A 239 -0.27 -45.39 -16.55
N PHE A 240 0.66 -44.96 -15.69
CA PHE A 240 1.84 -44.21 -16.12
C PHE A 240 2.88 -45.14 -16.74
N LYS A 241 3.14 -46.28 -16.10
CA LYS A 241 4.05 -47.30 -16.61
C LYS A 241 3.72 -47.75 -18.04
N ASN A 242 2.43 -47.86 -18.35
CA ASN A 242 1.94 -48.31 -19.65
C ASN A 242 1.48 -47.16 -20.56
N ALA A 243 1.75 -45.90 -20.16
CA ALA A 243 1.31 -44.75 -20.93
C ALA A 243 1.96 -44.72 -22.31
N GLN A 244 1.18 -44.34 -23.31
CA GLN A 244 1.63 -44.15 -24.68
C GLN A 244 1.17 -42.79 -25.22
N ASP A 245 0.89 -41.86 -24.34
CA ASP A 245 0.53 -40.49 -24.70
C ASP A 245 1.02 -39.56 -23.60
N ILE A 246 1.67 -38.46 -23.98
CA ILE A 246 2.01 -37.36 -23.09
C ILE A 246 1.25 -36.14 -23.58
N SER A 247 0.36 -35.61 -22.76
CA SER A 247 -0.50 -34.47 -23.09
C SER A 247 -0.30 -33.34 -22.08
N ILE A 248 0.06 -32.15 -22.55
CA ILE A 248 0.23 -30.96 -21.70
C ILE A 248 -0.73 -29.86 -22.14
N ASN A 249 -1.57 -29.39 -21.22
CA ASN A 249 -2.59 -28.38 -21.49
C ASN A 249 -2.30 -27.13 -20.66
N TYR A 250 -1.98 -26.02 -21.33
CA TYR A 250 -1.75 -24.73 -20.71
C TYR A 250 -2.97 -23.84 -20.85
N THR A 251 -3.63 -23.49 -19.76
CA THR A 251 -4.76 -22.53 -19.78
C THR A 251 -4.33 -21.16 -19.28
N ASN A 252 -5.03 -20.13 -19.77
CA ASN A 252 -4.63 -18.72 -19.64
C ASN A 252 -3.23 -18.43 -20.24
N TYR A 253 -2.79 -19.22 -21.22
CA TYR A 253 -1.50 -19.06 -21.87
C TYR A 253 -1.67 -18.63 -23.32
N ASP A 254 -1.00 -17.53 -23.69
CA ASP A 254 -0.88 -17.04 -25.06
C ASP A 254 0.59 -17.13 -25.49
N PRO A 255 0.95 -18.07 -26.40
CA PRO A 255 2.34 -18.32 -26.78
C PRO A 255 3.01 -17.16 -27.52
N ASP A 256 2.20 -16.24 -28.09
CA ASP A 256 2.68 -15.12 -28.87
C ASP A 256 3.00 -13.90 -27.98
N THR A 257 2.44 -13.83 -26.76
CA THR A 257 2.58 -12.68 -25.85
C THR A 257 3.18 -13.01 -24.48
N MET A 258 3.16 -14.27 -24.06
CA MET A 258 3.67 -14.71 -22.75
C MET A 258 4.96 -15.52 -22.88
N LEU A 259 5.74 -15.51 -21.79
CA LEU A 259 6.92 -16.36 -21.67
C LEU A 259 6.51 -17.84 -21.65
N PRO A 260 7.23 -18.74 -22.35
CA PRO A 260 6.90 -20.15 -22.45
C PRO A 260 7.09 -20.89 -21.11
N PRO A 261 6.08 -21.59 -20.55
CA PRO A 261 6.22 -22.24 -19.25
C PRO A 261 7.37 -23.26 -19.20
N TYR A 262 8.17 -23.21 -18.14
CA TYR A 262 9.15 -24.25 -17.83
C TYR A 262 8.48 -25.44 -17.16
N VAL A 263 8.61 -26.62 -17.75
CA VAL A 263 8.02 -27.85 -17.22
C VAL A 263 9.11 -28.90 -17.03
N PHE A 264 9.30 -29.32 -15.78
CA PHE A 264 10.17 -30.43 -15.39
C PHE A 264 9.31 -31.65 -15.06
N ILE A 265 9.47 -32.73 -15.82
CA ILE A 265 8.80 -34.01 -15.58
C ILE A 265 9.84 -34.97 -14.99
N ASN A 266 9.71 -35.27 -13.71
CA ASN A 266 10.53 -36.23 -12.99
C ASN A 266 9.95 -37.63 -13.15
N TYR A 267 10.63 -38.48 -13.89
CA TYR A 267 10.31 -39.89 -14.03
C TYR A 267 11.05 -40.65 -12.93
N LYS A 268 10.33 -41.51 -12.22
CA LYS A 268 10.91 -42.43 -11.22
C LYS A 268 10.34 -43.83 -11.38
N HIS A 269 11.12 -44.83 -11.00
CA HIS A 269 10.74 -46.24 -11.05
C HIS A 269 10.28 -46.74 -12.45
N PHE A 270 10.85 -46.22 -13.54
CA PHE A 270 10.67 -46.78 -14.88
C PHE A 270 11.79 -47.78 -15.20
N PRO A 271 11.62 -49.11 -14.95
CA PRO A 271 12.68 -50.09 -15.21
C PRO A 271 13.10 -50.14 -16.69
N SER A 272 12.23 -49.71 -17.59
CA SER A 272 12.55 -49.38 -18.97
C SER A 272 11.58 -48.31 -19.45
N PHE A 273 12.05 -47.12 -19.77
CA PHE A 273 11.24 -46.13 -20.48
C PHE A 273 11.34 -46.44 -21.99
N ASN A 274 10.19 -46.69 -22.63
CA ASN A 274 10.14 -47.04 -24.04
C ASN A 274 9.08 -46.18 -24.74
N PHE A 275 9.54 -45.07 -25.31
CA PHE A 275 8.74 -44.25 -26.22
C PHE A 275 8.74 -44.95 -27.60
N SER A 276 7.64 -45.57 -28.00
CA SER A 276 7.58 -46.46 -29.18
C SER A 276 6.55 -46.01 -30.22
N GLY A 277 6.43 -46.69 -31.36
CA GLY A 277 5.67 -46.20 -32.54
C GLY A 277 4.17 -45.94 -32.34
N SER A 278 3.60 -46.30 -31.20
CA SER A 278 2.23 -45.94 -30.77
C SER A 278 2.21 -44.88 -29.67
N THR A 279 3.34 -44.21 -29.41
CA THR A 279 3.47 -43.19 -28.38
C THR A 279 3.41 -41.78 -28.95
N PHE A 280 2.47 -40.97 -28.47
CA PHE A 280 2.25 -39.60 -28.93
C PHE A 280 2.65 -38.55 -27.89
N PHE A 281 3.04 -37.37 -28.35
CA PHE A 281 3.32 -36.18 -27.54
C PHE A 281 2.51 -35.00 -28.07
N HIS A 282 1.71 -34.37 -27.21
CA HIS A 282 0.88 -33.22 -27.52
C HIS A 282 1.02 -32.12 -26.46
N ALA A 283 1.08 -30.87 -26.91
CA ALA A 283 0.96 -29.71 -26.03
C ALA A 283 0.07 -28.65 -26.66
N THR A 284 -0.86 -28.11 -25.87
CA THR A 284 -1.88 -27.16 -26.36
C THR A 284 -2.02 -25.98 -25.41
N ALA A 285 -2.07 -24.77 -25.97
CA ALA A 285 -2.36 -23.54 -25.24
C ALA A 285 -3.83 -23.14 -25.41
N TYR A 286 -4.39 -22.56 -24.35
CA TYR A 286 -5.74 -22.00 -24.30
C TYR A 286 -5.64 -20.56 -23.76
N PRO A 287 -5.77 -19.53 -24.61
CA PRO A 287 -5.62 -18.12 -24.20
C PRO A 287 -6.66 -17.66 -23.17
N SER A 288 -6.36 -16.64 -22.36
CA SER A 288 -7.24 -16.19 -21.27
C SER A 288 -8.70 -15.91 -21.70
N LEU A 289 -9.68 -16.46 -20.96
CA LEU A 289 -11.10 -16.18 -21.16
C LEU A 289 -11.47 -14.73 -20.76
N PRO A 290 -12.50 -14.11 -21.38
CA PRO A 290 -12.90 -12.73 -21.07
C PRO A 290 -13.36 -12.52 -19.62
N GLY A 291 -13.02 -11.36 -19.05
CA GLY A 291 -13.47 -10.97 -17.71
C GLY A 291 -13.01 -11.94 -16.61
N THR A 292 -13.94 -12.29 -15.71
CA THR A 292 -13.69 -13.16 -14.56
C THR A 292 -14.00 -14.63 -14.82
N GLU A 293 -14.25 -15.04 -16.08
CA GLU A 293 -14.46 -16.46 -16.41
C GLU A 293 -13.17 -17.26 -16.24
N GLU A 294 -13.25 -18.47 -15.70
CA GLU A 294 -12.09 -19.37 -15.51
C GLU A 294 -12.28 -20.69 -16.25
N TYR A 295 -11.16 -21.33 -16.57
CA TYR A 295 -11.16 -22.68 -17.11
C TYR A 295 -11.54 -23.67 -16.02
N ASP A 296 -12.48 -24.56 -16.33
CA ASP A 296 -12.83 -25.66 -15.44
C ASP A 296 -11.92 -26.86 -15.75
N PHE A 297 -11.20 -27.35 -14.75
CA PHE A 297 -10.49 -28.63 -14.79
C PHE A 297 -11.35 -29.66 -14.04
N GLU A 298 -11.78 -30.75 -14.67
CA GLU A 298 -12.39 -31.87 -13.91
C GLU A 298 -11.27 -32.72 -13.29
N GLY A 299 -10.23 -32.09 -12.74
CA GLY A 299 -9.33 -32.72 -11.78
C GLY A 299 -8.51 -33.90 -12.29
N ASN A 300 -8.21 -33.98 -13.60
CA ASN A 300 -7.68 -35.20 -14.23
C ASN A 300 -8.43 -36.49 -13.81
N GLN A 301 -9.75 -36.41 -13.58
CA GLN A 301 -10.59 -37.48 -13.02
C GLN A 301 -10.94 -38.58 -14.05
N GLY A 302 -9.94 -39.05 -14.80
CA GLY A 302 -10.08 -40.07 -15.84
C GLY A 302 -10.70 -39.55 -17.16
N VAL A 303 -10.83 -38.24 -17.28
CA VAL A 303 -11.31 -37.57 -18.49
C VAL A 303 -10.11 -36.93 -19.20
N PHE A 304 -9.93 -37.29 -20.48
CA PHE A 304 -8.95 -36.62 -21.33
C PHE A 304 -9.37 -35.17 -21.51
N PHE A 305 -8.42 -34.24 -21.45
CA PHE A 305 -8.69 -32.81 -21.52
C PHE A 305 -9.10 -32.44 -22.95
N GLU A 306 -10.37 -32.70 -23.27
CA GLU A 306 -11.04 -32.28 -24.49
C GLU A 306 -12.33 -31.58 -24.07
N ARG A 307 -12.44 -30.27 -24.33
CA ARG A 307 -13.56 -29.48 -23.81
C ARG A 307 -14.07 -28.40 -24.75
N LYS A 308 -15.25 -27.90 -24.37
CA LYS A 308 -16.10 -26.81 -24.91
C LYS A 308 -15.39 -25.63 -25.60
N TYR A 309 -14.10 -25.38 -25.31
CA TYR A 309 -13.30 -24.28 -25.86
C TYR A 309 -12.30 -24.74 -26.94
N ALA A 310 -12.50 -25.92 -27.56
CA ALA A 310 -11.66 -26.44 -28.62
C ALA A 310 -11.43 -25.45 -29.78
N ASP A 311 -12.43 -24.59 -30.08
CA ASP A 311 -12.31 -23.54 -31.10
C ASP A 311 -11.26 -22.47 -30.77
N GLN A 312 -10.79 -22.40 -29.51
CA GLN A 312 -9.78 -21.45 -29.02
C GLN A 312 -8.42 -22.12 -28.76
N ALA A 313 -8.30 -23.43 -29.01
CA ALA A 313 -7.07 -24.17 -28.80
C ALA A 313 -5.99 -23.74 -29.79
N VAL A 314 -4.80 -23.44 -29.28
CA VAL A 314 -3.61 -23.16 -30.07
C VAL A 314 -2.64 -24.33 -29.89
N PRO A 315 -2.48 -25.20 -30.91
CA PRO A 315 -1.53 -26.30 -30.82
C PRO A 315 -0.10 -25.74 -30.71
N LEU A 316 0.67 -26.29 -29.78
CA LEU A 316 2.08 -25.96 -29.56
C LEU A 316 2.99 -27.10 -30.01
N ILE A 317 2.60 -28.33 -29.69
CA ILE A 317 3.28 -29.57 -30.10
C ILE A 317 2.23 -30.54 -30.63
N GLN A 318 2.50 -31.09 -31.82
CA GLN A 318 1.76 -32.19 -32.40
C GLN A 318 2.76 -33.16 -33.03
N SER A 319 3.06 -34.25 -32.32
CA SER A 319 4.08 -35.23 -32.74
C SER A 319 3.48 -36.49 -33.40
N ASP A 320 2.32 -36.38 -34.04
CA ASP A 320 1.67 -37.49 -34.75
C ASP A 320 2.39 -37.92 -36.05
N SER A 321 3.50 -37.24 -36.39
CA SER A 321 4.40 -37.61 -37.47
C SER A 321 5.88 -37.34 -37.11
N HIS A 322 6.81 -37.89 -37.87
CA HIS A 322 8.25 -37.61 -37.75
C HIS A 322 8.69 -36.21 -38.19
N THR A 323 7.75 -35.38 -38.63
CA THR A 323 8.01 -34.03 -39.15
C THR A 323 7.09 -33.03 -38.47
N ILE A 324 7.61 -31.84 -38.19
CA ILE A 324 6.79 -30.75 -37.65
C ILE A 324 6.31 -29.91 -38.83
N SER A 325 5.03 -29.55 -38.84
CA SER A 325 4.47 -28.67 -39.86
C SER A 325 5.06 -27.26 -39.74
N GLU A 326 5.29 -26.57 -40.87
CA GLU A 326 5.96 -25.27 -40.90
C GLU A 326 5.31 -24.21 -39.98
N ASP A 327 4.00 -24.27 -39.79
CA ASP A 327 3.23 -23.37 -38.92
C ASP A 327 3.40 -23.66 -37.42
N LEU A 328 3.86 -24.86 -37.05
CA LEU A 328 4.09 -25.26 -35.67
C LEU A 328 5.55 -25.19 -35.23
N LYS A 329 6.51 -25.17 -36.17
CA LYS A 329 7.94 -25.31 -35.87
C LYS A 329 8.45 -24.35 -34.79
N ASP A 330 8.20 -23.05 -34.94
CA ASP A 330 8.66 -22.02 -34.00
C ASP A 330 8.13 -22.27 -32.59
N LYS A 331 6.82 -22.56 -32.48
CA LYS A 331 6.16 -22.88 -31.20
C LYS A 331 6.68 -24.18 -30.60
N THR A 332 6.84 -25.23 -31.42
CA THR A 332 7.35 -26.53 -30.97
C THR A 332 8.79 -26.41 -30.47
N TYR A 333 9.68 -25.71 -31.18
CA TYR A 333 11.07 -25.52 -30.74
C TYR A 333 11.14 -24.69 -29.46
N LYS A 334 10.38 -23.59 -29.37
CA LYS A 334 10.30 -22.76 -28.17
C LYS A 334 9.83 -23.54 -26.94
N ILE A 335 8.83 -24.42 -27.09
CA ILE A 335 8.39 -25.28 -25.98
C ILE A 335 9.40 -26.39 -25.68
N ALA A 336 10.05 -26.97 -26.70
CA ALA A 336 11.07 -28.00 -26.52
C ALA A 336 12.25 -27.50 -25.66
N THR A 337 12.65 -26.23 -25.79
CA THR A 337 13.73 -25.66 -24.99
C THR A 337 13.37 -25.47 -23.50
N HIS A 338 12.07 -25.42 -23.18
CA HIS A 338 11.51 -25.18 -21.84
C HIS A 338 10.97 -26.45 -21.15
N LEU A 339 11.07 -27.60 -21.81
CA LEU A 339 10.56 -28.87 -21.34
C LEU A 339 11.72 -29.82 -21.01
N VAL A 340 11.75 -30.32 -19.77
CA VAL A 340 12.81 -31.22 -19.29
C VAL A 340 12.20 -32.52 -18.78
N HIS A 341 12.73 -33.63 -19.28
CA HIS A 341 12.43 -35.00 -18.87
C HIS A 341 13.57 -35.53 -18.00
N ASN A 342 13.36 -35.50 -16.68
CA ASN A 342 14.34 -35.91 -15.69
C ASN A 342 14.13 -37.38 -15.30
N PHE A 343 14.98 -38.28 -15.81
CA PHE A 343 15.00 -39.71 -15.47
C PHE A 343 15.97 -39.94 -14.30
N ASN A 344 15.55 -39.54 -13.10
CA ASN A 344 16.45 -39.45 -11.95
C ASN A 344 16.84 -40.82 -11.36
N ASP A 345 15.89 -41.76 -11.31
CA ASP A 345 16.04 -43.03 -10.58
C ASP A 345 16.30 -44.23 -11.51
N GLU A 346 16.31 -43.99 -12.82
CA GLU A 346 16.55 -44.98 -13.84
C GLU A 346 18.04 -45.29 -13.97
N ASP A 347 18.41 -46.54 -13.69
CA ASP A 347 19.80 -47.04 -13.74
C ASP A 347 20.05 -48.00 -14.92
N GLN A 348 19.04 -48.20 -15.78
CA GLN A 348 19.10 -49.04 -16.98
C GLN A 348 19.18 -48.20 -18.25
N GLU A 349 19.15 -48.85 -19.41
CA GLU A 349 19.17 -48.17 -20.71
C GLU A 349 17.81 -47.53 -21.05
N ILE A 350 17.81 -46.24 -21.40
CA ILE A 350 16.64 -45.51 -21.91
C ILE A 350 16.65 -45.56 -23.43
N GLN A 351 15.54 -45.97 -24.04
CA GLN A 351 15.45 -46.20 -25.48
C GLN A 351 14.28 -45.42 -26.10
N PHE A 352 14.57 -44.64 -27.13
CA PHE A 352 13.57 -43.93 -27.92
C PHE A 352 13.39 -44.65 -29.26
N ARG A 353 12.26 -45.33 -29.42
CA ARG A 353 11.94 -46.25 -30.52
C ARG A 353 10.59 -45.94 -31.21
N SER A 354 10.11 -44.69 -31.18
CA SER A 354 8.90 -44.29 -31.90
C SER A 354 9.10 -43.93 -33.37
N ASN A 355 8.70 -44.84 -34.26
CA ASN A 355 8.81 -44.66 -35.71
C ASN A 355 7.58 -43.96 -36.31
N ALA A 356 6.85 -43.22 -35.48
CA ALA A 356 5.71 -42.43 -35.89
C ALA A 356 5.78 -41.02 -35.30
N SER A 357 6.48 -40.84 -34.18
CA SER A 357 6.41 -39.63 -33.38
C SER A 357 7.77 -39.15 -32.91
N LEU A 358 7.88 -37.84 -32.77
CA LEU A 358 9.03 -37.16 -32.18
C LEU A 358 8.87 -37.11 -30.66
N PHE A 359 9.95 -37.41 -29.93
CA PHE A 359 10.03 -37.09 -28.51
C PHE A 359 10.51 -35.64 -28.39
N ILE A 360 9.78 -34.79 -27.67
CA ILE A 360 10.04 -33.35 -27.61
C ILE A 360 10.52 -32.97 -26.21
N GLY A 361 11.58 -32.17 -26.12
CA GLY A 361 12.14 -31.70 -24.85
C GLY A 361 13.51 -32.30 -24.53
N THR A 362 14.14 -31.74 -23.51
CA THR A 362 15.47 -32.16 -23.04
C THR A 362 15.39 -33.44 -22.23
N VAL A 363 16.17 -34.46 -22.59
CA VAL A 363 16.33 -35.71 -21.85
C VAL A 363 17.49 -35.59 -20.88
N LEU A 364 17.21 -35.75 -19.59
CA LEU A 364 18.19 -35.73 -18.51
C LEU A 364 18.23 -37.10 -17.84
N ALA A 365 19.29 -37.87 -18.10
CA ALA A 365 19.47 -39.26 -17.69
C ALA A 365 20.79 -39.44 -16.89
N PRO A 366 20.87 -38.93 -15.65
CA PRO A 366 22.10 -38.92 -14.84
C PRO A 366 22.70 -40.30 -14.56
N ARG A 367 21.88 -41.36 -14.61
CA ARG A 367 22.23 -42.71 -14.15
C ARG A 367 22.05 -43.81 -15.21
N ALA A 368 21.66 -43.42 -16.42
CA ALA A 368 21.23 -44.33 -17.48
C ALA A 368 21.96 -44.04 -18.79
N SER A 369 22.32 -45.08 -19.53
CA SER A 369 22.72 -44.93 -20.93
C SER A 369 21.51 -44.62 -21.81
N VAL A 370 21.70 -43.80 -22.84
CA VAL A 370 20.61 -43.41 -23.75
C VAL A 370 20.90 -43.92 -25.15
N THR A 371 19.93 -44.61 -25.76
CA THR A 371 20.02 -45.07 -27.14
C THR A 371 18.99 -44.36 -28.01
N LEU A 372 19.51 -43.69 -29.05
CA LEU A 372 18.79 -42.94 -30.07
C LEU A 372 18.98 -43.63 -31.42
N ASP A 373 17.89 -44.06 -32.04
CA ASP A 373 17.91 -44.67 -33.36
C ASP A 373 16.95 -43.93 -34.30
N ASP A 374 17.44 -43.10 -35.22
CA ASP A 374 16.70 -42.33 -36.25
C ASP A 374 15.74 -43.18 -37.09
N THR A 375 15.98 -44.49 -37.19
CA THR A 375 15.07 -45.43 -37.88
C THR A 375 13.90 -45.87 -37.01
N GLN A 376 14.09 -45.78 -35.70
CA GLN A 376 13.12 -46.16 -34.70
C GLN A 376 12.51 -44.96 -34.03
N GLY A 377 13.11 -43.77 -33.93
CA GLY A 377 12.54 -42.56 -33.34
C GLY A 377 13.57 -41.45 -33.11
N ARG A 378 13.09 -40.20 -32.94
CA ARG A 378 13.96 -39.02 -32.83
C ARG A 378 13.61 -38.20 -31.59
N VAL A 379 14.64 -37.61 -30.98
CA VAL A 379 14.52 -36.65 -29.89
C VAL A 379 14.80 -35.25 -30.44
N LEU A 380 13.88 -34.33 -30.19
CA LEU A 380 14.00 -32.92 -30.49
C LEU A 380 14.21 -32.16 -29.18
N GLY A 381 15.48 -31.95 -28.85
CA GLY A 381 15.91 -31.44 -27.55
C GLY A 381 17.38 -31.78 -27.30
N SER A 382 17.90 -31.37 -26.15
CA SER A 382 19.19 -31.86 -25.65
C SER A 382 19.06 -33.27 -25.08
N VAL A 383 20.10 -34.09 -25.21
CA VAL A 383 20.20 -35.40 -24.53
C VAL A 383 21.44 -35.41 -23.68
N ILE A 384 21.23 -35.47 -22.37
CA ILE A 384 22.26 -35.35 -21.33
C ILE A 384 22.22 -36.63 -20.51
N SER A 385 23.30 -37.42 -20.58
CA SER A 385 23.46 -38.66 -19.83
C SER A 385 24.71 -38.61 -18.97
N GLY A 386 24.64 -39.15 -17.75
CA GLY A 386 25.84 -39.40 -16.94
C GLY A 386 26.67 -40.61 -17.39
N TYR A 387 26.16 -41.39 -18.36
CA TYR A 387 26.73 -42.64 -18.86
C TYR A 387 26.95 -42.54 -20.39
N ASP A 388 26.69 -43.61 -21.13
CA ASP A 388 26.95 -43.71 -22.55
C ASP A 388 25.73 -43.23 -23.37
N ILE A 389 25.99 -42.59 -24.50
CA ILE A 389 24.95 -42.28 -25.49
C ILE A 389 25.27 -43.03 -26.78
N HIS A 390 24.33 -43.83 -27.25
CA HIS A 390 24.38 -44.47 -28.56
C HIS A 390 23.47 -43.73 -29.52
N THR A 391 24.01 -43.19 -30.62
CA THR A 391 23.21 -42.42 -31.57
C THR A 391 23.58 -42.68 -33.02
N ASN A 392 22.57 -42.77 -33.87
CA ASN A 392 22.68 -42.59 -35.32
C ASN A 392 21.86 -41.39 -35.81
N MET A 393 21.39 -40.55 -34.87
CA MET A 393 20.47 -39.46 -35.13
C MET A 393 21.20 -38.28 -35.79
N PRO A 394 20.77 -37.83 -36.97
CA PRO A 394 21.25 -36.56 -37.53
C PRO A 394 20.61 -35.40 -36.78
N ILE A 395 21.37 -34.31 -36.67
CA ILE A 395 20.88 -33.05 -36.12
C ILE A 395 21.16 -31.99 -37.18
N ASN A 396 20.10 -31.42 -37.75
CA ASN A 396 20.23 -30.33 -38.71
C ASN A 396 20.22 -28.96 -38.02
N THR A 397 20.50 -27.89 -38.77
CA THR A 397 20.58 -26.52 -38.23
C THR A 397 19.28 -26.08 -37.55
N GLU A 398 18.14 -26.41 -38.13
CA GLU A 398 16.84 -26.01 -37.60
C GLU A 398 16.54 -26.74 -36.28
N GLU A 399 16.77 -28.05 -36.22
CA GLU A 399 16.56 -28.88 -35.02
C GLU A 399 17.52 -28.54 -33.89
N SER A 400 18.74 -28.09 -34.22
CA SER A 400 19.70 -27.65 -33.21
C SER A 400 19.24 -26.43 -32.41
N THR A 401 18.20 -25.70 -32.87
CA THR A 401 17.58 -24.59 -32.13
C THR A 401 16.70 -25.05 -30.97
N ALA A 402 16.27 -26.32 -30.94
CA ALA A 402 15.45 -26.89 -29.86
C ALA A 402 16.28 -27.32 -28.63
N MET A 403 17.53 -26.87 -28.52
CA MET A 403 18.43 -27.16 -27.40
C MET A 403 17.90 -26.55 -26.09
N PHE A 404 18.28 -27.13 -24.94
CA PHE A 404 17.97 -26.54 -23.63
C PHE A 404 18.39 -25.07 -23.57
N ASP A 405 17.47 -24.18 -23.20
CA ASP A 405 17.71 -22.73 -23.15
C ASP A 405 18.04 -22.28 -21.72
N TYR A 406 19.32 -22.19 -21.40
CA TYR A 406 19.74 -21.82 -20.05
C TYR A 406 19.73 -20.32 -19.79
N ASP A 407 19.86 -19.51 -20.85
CA ASP A 407 19.93 -18.05 -20.72
C ASP A 407 18.60 -17.52 -20.14
N ASP A 408 17.49 -18.17 -20.51
CA ASP A 408 16.14 -17.83 -20.07
C ASP A 408 15.65 -18.73 -18.91
N PHE A 409 16.56 -19.44 -18.24
CA PHE A 409 16.19 -20.38 -17.18
C PHE A 409 15.80 -19.68 -15.87
N PRO A 410 14.64 -20.00 -15.27
CA PRO A 410 14.15 -19.33 -14.06
C PRO A 410 15.07 -19.57 -12.85
N GLY A 411 15.35 -18.51 -12.11
CA GLY A 411 16.15 -18.58 -10.90
C GLY A 411 15.39 -19.24 -9.75
N LEU A 412 16.09 -19.59 -8.66
CA LEU A 412 15.45 -20.17 -7.47
C LEU A 412 14.29 -19.35 -6.93
N GLY A 413 14.46 -18.01 -6.87
CA GLY A 413 13.44 -17.09 -6.38
C GLY A 413 12.11 -17.24 -7.14
N ASP A 414 12.20 -17.64 -8.41
CA ASP A 414 11.07 -17.87 -9.28
C ASP A 414 10.44 -19.26 -9.09
N ILE A 415 11.07 -20.22 -8.39
CA ILE A 415 10.62 -21.63 -8.30
C ILE A 415 9.87 -21.92 -6.98
N ILE A 416 10.19 -21.17 -5.91
CA ILE A 416 9.92 -21.60 -4.52
C ILE A 416 8.72 -20.88 -3.89
N GLY A 417 8.09 -19.94 -4.60
CA GLY A 417 6.83 -19.26 -4.23
C GLY A 417 6.66 -18.91 -2.74
N GLY A 418 7.06 -17.69 -2.36
CA GLY A 418 6.62 -17.09 -1.10
C GLY A 418 5.21 -16.54 -1.22
N GLU A 419 4.44 -16.53 -0.12
CA GLU A 419 3.26 -15.68 -0.05
C GLU A 419 3.74 -14.22 -0.11
N GLU A 420 3.36 -13.49 -1.16
CA GLU A 420 3.77 -12.11 -1.36
C GLU A 420 3.32 -11.23 -0.19
N LEU A 421 4.11 -10.21 0.13
CA LEU A 421 3.69 -9.18 1.06
C LEU A 421 2.47 -8.45 0.50
N GLU A 422 1.32 -8.63 1.15
CA GLU A 422 0.11 -7.91 0.80
C GLU A 422 0.20 -6.45 1.29
N ALA A 423 -0.37 -5.52 0.52
CA ALA A 423 -0.49 -4.14 0.94
C ALA A 423 -1.41 -4.01 2.17
N PRO A 424 -1.07 -3.14 3.15
CA PRO A 424 -1.89 -2.95 4.33
C PRO A 424 -3.24 -2.34 3.94
N PHE A 425 -4.29 -2.71 4.67
CA PHE A 425 -5.59 -2.10 4.52
C PHE A 425 -5.84 -1.09 5.65
N LYS A 426 -6.14 0.15 5.31
CA LYS A 426 -6.30 1.25 6.26
C LYS A 426 -7.71 1.85 6.20
N VAL A 427 -8.29 2.12 7.36
CA VAL A 427 -9.62 2.72 7.51
C VAL A 427 -9.52 3.93 8.43
N GLY A 428 -10.18 5.03 8.07
CA GLY A 428 -10.33 6.19 8.93
C GLY A 428 -11.73 6.20 9.55
N GLU A 429 -11.82 6.65 10.79
CA GLU A 429 -13.09 6.75 11.51
C GLU A 429 -13.91 7.99 11.09
N HIS A 430 -15.21 7.92 11.34
CA HIS A 430 -16.13 9.05 11.19
C HIS A 430 -16.76 9.38 12.54
N PHE A 431 -16.59 10.62 13.02
CA PHE A 431 -17.09 11.04 14.32
C PHE A 431 -17.49 12.51 14.40
N ASN A 432 -18.23 12.87 15.46
CA ASN A 432 -18.48 14.27 15.83
C ASN A 432 -17.32 14.81 16.68
N TYR A 433 -16.75 15.95 16.27
CA TYR A 433 -15.69 16.61 17.02
C TYR A 433 -16.25 17.33 18.24
N ILE A 434 -15.82 16.90 19.42
CA ILE A 434 -16.22 17.49 20.71
C ILE A 434 -15.03 18.05 21.50
N GLY A 435 -13.87 18.17 20.84
CA GLY A 435 -12.61 18.59 21.44
C GLY A 435 -11.49 17.57 21.21
N ALA A 436 -10.32 17.85 21.80
CA ALA A 436 -9.11 17.05 21.64
C ALA A 436 -9.09 15.80 22.55
N GLU A 437 -10.21 15.10 22.68
CA GLU A 437 -10.26 13.85 23.45
C GLU A 437 -9.64 12.68 22.68
N LYS A 438 -9.08 11.72 23.42
CA LYS A 438 -8.53 10.49 22.83
C LYS A 438 -9.67 9.59 22.35
N ARG A 439 -9.57 9.12 21.12
CA ARG A 439 -10.50 8.19 20.46
C ARG A 439 -9.81 7.45 19.33
N LYS A 440 -10.46 6.40 18.80
CA LYS A 440 -9.99 5.73 17.61
C LYS A 440 -10.05 6.67 16.41
N LEU A 441 -8.93 6.79 15.69
CA LEU A 441 -8.81 7.66 14.52
C LEU A 441 -8.65 6.84 13.23
N TYR A 442 -7.74 5.87 13.25
CA TYR A 442 -7.51 4.97 12.14
C TYR A 442 -7.37 3.53 12.62
N THR A 443 -7.58 2.61 11.70
CA THR A 443 -7.24 1.20 11.86
C THR A 443 -6.39 0.76 10.68
N ILE A 444 -5.25 0.11 10.94
CA ILE A 444 -4.42 -0.55 9.92
C ILE A 444 -4.56 -2.05 10.11
N SER A 445 -4.77 -2.81 9.03
CA SER A 445 -4.73 -4.26 9.03
C SER A 445 -3.63 -4.74 8.11
N GLN A 446 -2.69 -5.53 8.65
CA GLN A 446 -1.58 -6.11 7.90
C GLN A 446 -1.59 -7.63 8.05
N LYS A 447 -1.66 -8.33 6.92
CA LYS A 447 -1.41 -9.77 6.88
C LYS A 447 0.09 -10.02 6.86
N VAL A 448 0.59 -10.74 7.85
CA VAL A 448 1.96 -11.24 7.84
C VAL A 448 1.97 -12.51 6.97
N PRO A 449 2.84 -12.61 5.95
CA PRO A 449 2.95 -13.81 5.13
C PRO A 449 3.13 -15.07 5.98
N ALA A 450 2.73 -16.23 5.47
CA ALA A 450 2.99 -17.51 6.11
C ALA A 450 4.50 -17.70 6.38
N TYR A 451 4.83 -18.44 7.46
CA TYR A 451 6.21 -18.62 7.87
C TYR A 451 7.00 -19.31 6.76
N SER A 452 8.13 -18.71 6.38
CA SER A 452 9.07 -19.29 5.43
C SER A 452 10.46 -19.29 6.04
N SER A 453 11.03 -20.47 6.24
CA SER A 453 12.43 -20.62 6.64
C SER A 453 13.41 -20.16 5.56
N ARG A 454 12.95 -19.91 4.31
CA ARG A 454 13.76 -19.45 3.17
C ARG A 454 13.66 -17.96 2.90
N PHE A 455 12.46 -17.37 2.97
CA PHE A 455 12.25 -15.92 2.92
C PHE A 455 12.06 -15.39 4.33
N LEU A 456 13.13 -15.48 5.13
CA LEU A 456 13.12 -14.94 6.48
C LEU A 456 12.80 -13.45 6.43
N ILE A 457 11.70 -13.08 7.04
CA ILE A 457 11.41 -11.70 7.37
C ILE A 457 12.38 -11.33 8.50
N GLN A 458 13.47 -10.66 8.16
CA GLN A 458 14.48 -10.16 9.10
C GLN A 458 14.03 -8.84 9.73
N SER A 459 13.20 -8.08 9.02
CA SER A 459 12.51 -6.89 9.51
C SER A 459 11.11 -6.81 8.94
N LEU A 460 10.15 -6.38 9.76
CA LEU A 460 8.80 -6.04 9.34
C LEU A 460 8.38 -4.77 10.06
N ASN A 461 8.26 -3.70 9.29
CA ASN A 461 8.02 -2.36 9.80
C ASN A 461 6.77 -1.80 9.12
N ILE A 462 5.93 -1.13 9.88
CA ILE A 462 4.81 -0.34 9.36
C ILE A 462 5.07 1.11 9.75
N THR A 463 5.13 2.00 8.76
CA THR A 463 5.25 3.44 8.97
C THR A 463 3.97 4.17 8.60
N ASP A 464 3.66 5.22 9.36
CA ASP A 464 2.46 6.03 9.20
C ASP A 464 2.76 7.49 9.53
N ALA A 465 2.94 8.31 8.50
CA ALA A 465 3.18 9.74 8.64
C ALA A 465 1.87 10.46 8.96
N LEU A 466 1.75 10.95 10.20
CA LEU A 466 0.53 11.58 10.68
C LEU A 466 0.48 13.06 10.32
N ALA A 467 -0.72 13.56 9.99
CA ALA A 467 -0.94 14.99 9.80
C ALA A 467 -0.63 15.79 11.09
N ASP A 468 -0.16 17.03 10.94
CA ASP A 468 0.22 17.90 12.07
C ASP A 468 -0.90 18.14 13.09
N SER A 469 -2.17 17.98 12.69
CA SER A 469 -3.35 18.10 13.54
C SER A 469 -3.65 16.84 14.35
N LEU A 470 -2.96 15.73 14.10
CA LEU A 470 -3.16 14.46 14.81
C LEU A 470 -2.07 14.24 15.86
N ARG A 471 -2.48 13.75 17.03
CA ARG A 471 -1.57 13.29 18.09
C ARG A 471 -1.96 11.89 18.49
N ILE A 472 -1.09 10.92 18.21
CA ILE A 472 -1.23 9.52 18.59
C ILE A 472 0.07 9.13 19.30
N ASP A 473 -0.01 8.87 20.60
CA ASP A 473 1.16 8.40 21.34
C ASP A 473 1.36 6.90 21.07
N ALA A 474 2.62 6.41 21.14
CA ALA A 474 2.91 4.99 20.99
C ALA A 474 2.14 4.09 21.99
N SER A 475 1.79 4.61 23.17
CA SER A 475 0.99 3.89 24.17
C SER A 475 -0.50 3.76 23.84
N ASP A 476 -0.98 4.51 22.85
CA ASP A 476 -2.40 4.54 22.46
C ASP A 476 -2.68 3.62 21.25
N VAL A 477 -1.66 2.91 20.76
CA VAL A 477 -1.81 1.92 19.70
C VAL A 477 -2.19 0.57 20.31
N GLU A 478 -3.41 0.13 20.04
CA GLU A 478 -3.88 -1.20 20.44
C GLU A 478 -3.66 -2.19 19.28
N ILE A 479 -3.12 -3.37 19.59
CA ILE A 479 -2.77 -4.37 18.57
C ILE A 479 -3.49 -5.67 18.89
N THR A 480 -4.24 -6.18 17.92
CA THR A 480 -4.96 -7.45 18.00
C THR A 480 -4.65 -8.36 16.82
N ASP A 481 -4.82 -9.67 17.00
CA ASP A 481 -4.76 -10.63 15.89
C ASP A 481 -6.13 -10.86 15.25
N GLU A 482 -6.20 -11.72 14.23
CA GLU A 482 -7.42 -12.03 13.47
C GLU A 482 -8.56 -12.62 14.32
N ALA A 483 -8.26 -13.17 15.51
CA ALA A 483 -9.25 -13.64 16.46
C ALA A 483 -9.75 -12.54 17.41
N GLY A 484 -9.17 -11.34 17.34
CA GLY A 484 -9.42 -10.22 18.24
C GLY A 484 -8.66 -10.31 19.56
N GLU A 485 -7.68 -11.22 19.68
CA GLU A 485 -6.88 -11.37 20.89
C GLU A 485 -5.72 -10.36 20.92
N ALA A 486 -5.32 -9.92 22.12
CA ALA A 486 -4.26 -8.93 22.27
C ALA A 486 -2.91 -9.46 21.73
N ALA A 487 -2.28 -8.68 20.86
CA ALA A 487 -1.08 -9.04 20.10
C ALA A 487 0.06 -8.01 20.24
N ALA A 488 -0.06 -7.06 21.18
CA ALA A 488 0.95 -6.02 21.42
C ALA A 488 2.33 -6.59 21.78
N ASP A 489 2.40 -7.80 22.34
CA ASP A 489 3.66 -8.45 22.67
C ASP A 489 4.50 -8.77 21.43
N TYR A 490 3.93 -8.82 20.23
CA TYR A 490 4.66 -9.09 19.01
C TYR A 490 5.38 -7.87 18.41
N PHE A 491 5.03 -6.66 18.81
CA PHE A 491 5.47 -5.43 18.16
C PHE A 491 6.03 -4.40 19.14
N THR A 492 6.89 -3.53 18.66
CA THR A 492 7.25 -2.27 19.32
C THR A 492 6.66 -1.11 18.54
N VAL A 493 6.11 -0.13 19.26
CA VAL A 493 5.56 1.09 18.67
C VAL A 493 6.42 2.26 19.13
N SER A 494 6.80 3.12 18.21
CA SER A 494 7.54 4.35 18.48
C SER A 494 7.08 5.48 17.57
N GLU A 495 7.43 6.70 17.94
CA GLU A 495 7.16 7.91 17.15
C GLU A 495 8.49 8.61 16.89
N ASN A 496 8.71 9.08 15.67
CA ASN A 496 9.92 9.81 15.31
C ASN A 496 9.73 11.34 15.43
N ALA A 497 10.78 12.11 15.14
CA ALA A 497 10.76 13.57 15.26
C ALA A 497 9.88 14.27 14.19
N GLU A 498 9.38 13.53 13.20
CA GLU A 498 8.60 14.01 12.06
C GLU A 498 7.11 13.65 12.18
N ASN A 499 6.63 13.27 13.38
CA ASN A 499 5.24 12.87 13.65
C ASN A 499 4.83 11.64 12.82
N GLU A 500 5.77 10.73 12.57
CA GLU A 500 5.52 9.44 11.95
C GLU A 500 5.59 8.32 12.99
N LEU A 501 4.54 7.49 13.01
CA LEU A 501 4.50 6.27 13.80
C LEU A 501 5.29 5.18 13.09
N LEU A 502 6.11 4.46 13.87
CA LEU A 502 6.86 3.29 13.44
C LEU A 502 6.46 2.11 14.33
N ILE A 503 5.86 1.09 13.71
CA ILE A 503 5.49 -0.18 14.33
C ILE A 503 6.41 -1.27 13.79
N GLU A 504 7.22 -1.88 14.64
CA GLU A 504 8.22 -2.88 14.25
C GLU A 504 7.90 -4.23 14.89
N ALA A 505 7.98 -5.31 14.11
CA ALA A 505 7.93 -6.65 14.67
C ALA A 505 9.19 -6.90 15.50
N LYS A 506 9.02 -7.42 16.73
CA LYS A 506 10.16 -7.73 17.59
C LYS A 506 10.97 -8.91 17.02
N ALA A 507 12.26 -8.94 17.33
CA ALA A 507 13.14 -10.03 16.91
C ALA A 507 12.64 -11.40 17.40
N GLU A 508 12.11 -11.49 18.62
CA GLU A 508 11.49 -12.71 19.15
C GLU A 508 10.22 -13.14 18.40
N SER A 509 9.44 -12.18 17.86
CA SER A 509 8.24 -12.44 17.07
C SER A 509 8.60 -13.05 15.72
N LEU A 510 9.64 -12.52 15.08
CA LEU A 510 10.18 -13.04 13.82
C LEU A 510 10.78 -14.45 13.96
N MET A 511 11.08 -14.89 15.19
CA MET A 511 11.49 -16.26 15.48
C MET A 511 10.33 -17.18 15.89
N ASN A 512 9.11 -16.64 16.03
CA ASN A 512 7.94 -17.39 16.49
C ASN A 512 7.01 -17.75 15.31
N GLU A 513 6.90 -19.03 14.99
CA GLU A 513 6.04 -19.52 13.88
C GLU A 513 4.57 -19.09 14.02
N SER A 514 4.05 -18.93 15.25
CA SER A 514 2.66 -18.49 15.46
C SER A 514 2.40 -17.03 15.09
N PHE A 515 3.46 -16.26 14.84
CA PHE A 515 3.37 -14.88 14.39
C PHE A 515 2.91 -14.78 12.93
N TYR A 516 3.27 -15.77 12.11
CA TYR A 516 3.11 -15.72 10.66
C TYR A 516 1.75 -16.26 10.20
N GLY A 517 1.36 -15.91 8.97
CA GLY A 517 0.11 -16.36 8.34
C GLY A 517 -1.16 -15.76 8.95
N LYS A 518 -1.02 -14.73 9.79
CA LYS A 518 -2.12 -14.05 10.48
C LYS A 518 -2.27 -12.61 10.01
N THR A 519 -3.48 -12.08 10.13
CA THR A 519 -3.72 -10.63 10.04
C THR A 519 -3.63 -10.00 11.42
N TYR A 520 -2.84 -8.93 11.55
CA TYR A 520 -2.81 -8.08 12.74
C TYR A 520 -3.51 -6.76 12.45
N THR A 521 -4.27 -6.30 13.43
CA THR A 521 -5.00 -5.04 13.39
C THR A 521 -4.41 -4.07 14.42
N PHE A 522 -4.04 -2.88 13.96
CA PHE A 522 -3.46 -1.79 14.73
C PHE A 522 -4.51 -0.67 14.81
N GLU A 523 -5.14 -0.52 15.98
CA GLU A 523 -6.06 0.58 16.25
C GLU A 523 -5.27 1.78 16.76
N LEU A 524 -5.28 2.87 15.97
CA LEU A 524 -4.57 4.10 16.29
C LEU A 524 -5.50 5.03 17.06
N ASN A 525 -5.36 5.05 18.39
CA ASN A 525 -6.12 5.96 19.24
C ASN A 525 -5.33 7.25 19.47
N GLY A 526 -6.02 8.39 19.44
CA GLY A 526 -5.38 9.68 19.60
C GLY A 526 -6.36 10.82 19.60
N SER A 527 -5.85 12.04 19.55
CA SER A 527 -6.65 13.26 19.53
C SER A 527 -6.46 14.05 18.24
N LEU A 528 -7.53 14.71 17.81
CA LEU A 528 -7.51 15.69 16.74
C LEU A 528 -7.42 17.09 17.37
N ALA A 529 -6.37 17.84 17.03
CA ALA A 529 -6.15 19.20 17.48
C ALA A 529 -6.41 20.17 16.32
N LEU A 530 -7.54 20.87 16.39
CA LEU A 530 -7.92 21.88 15.40
C LEU A 530 -7.52 23.29 15.86
N SER A 531 -7.11 24.11 14.90
CA SER A 531 -6.83 25.53 15.12
C SER A 531 -8.13 26.33 15.32
N GLN A 532 -8.02 27.49 15.98
CA GLN A 532 -9.16 28.40 16.12
C GLN A 532 -9.63 28.98 14.77
N GLU A 533 -8.75 29.02 13.76
CA GLU A 533 -9.11 29.45 12.41
C GLU A 533 -10.05 28.44 11.73
N GLU A 534 -9.73 27.14 11.83
CA GLU A 534 -10.58 26.06 11.32
C GLU A 534 -11.94 26.03 12.03
N LEU A 535 -11.94 26.13 13.36
CA LEU A 535 -13.17 26.13 14.16
C LEU A 535 -14.04 27.37 13.96
N SER A 536 -13.45 28.52 13.62
CA SER A 536 -14.19 29.76 13.39
C SER A 536 -14.68 29.91 11.95
N SER A 537 -14.28 29.02 11.03
CA SER A 537 -14.69 29.09 9.63
C SER A 537 -16.17 28.71 9.47
N PRO A 538 -17.02 29.58 8.92
CA PRO A 538 -18.45 29.29 8.75
C PRO A 538 -18.73 28.31 7.61
N GLU A 539 -17.79 28.12 6.67
CA GLU A 539 -17.95 27.24 5.52
C GLU A 539 -17.53 25.79 5.80
N VAL A 540 -16.75 25.56 6.86
CA VAL A 540 -16.17 24.25 7.20
C VAL A 540 -17.03 23.57 8.26
N ASN A 541 -17.85 22.60 7.88
CA ASN A 541 -18.66 21.81 8.83
C ASN A 541 -18.13 20.40 9.06
N GLN A 542 -17.08 20.01 8.32
CA GLN A 542 -16.43 18.72 8.43
C GLN A 542 -14.95 18.89 8.10
N ILE A 543 -14.09 18.22 8.87
CA ILE A 543 -12.67 18.08 8.60
C ILE A 543 -12.44 16.69 8.00
N THR A 544 -11.68 16.63 6.90
CA THR A 544 -11.29 15.38 6.26
C THR A 544 -9.77 15.28 6.22
N ILE A 545 -9.22 14.18 6.76
CA ILE A 545 -7.77 13.95 6.82
C ILE A 545 -7.46 12.65 6.07
N PRO A 546 -6.97 12.75 4.83
CA PRO A 546 -6.52 11.56 4.11
C PRO A 546 -5.20 11.06 4.69
N ASN A 547 -5.05 9.74 4.81
CA ASN A 547 -3.84 9.13 5.31
C ASN A 547 -3.56 7.77 4.64
N THR A 548 -2.29 7.42 4.52
CA THR A 548 -1.78 6.12 4.01
C THR A 548 -0.79 5.54 5.00
N ALA A 549 -0.54 4.25 4.96
CA ALA A 549 0.54 3.61 5.70
C ALA A 549 1.40 2.81 4.73
N VAL A 550 2.65 2.56 5.11
CA VAL A 550 3.59 1.75 4.33
C VAL A 550 4.01 0.57 5.19
N VAL A 551 3.96 -0.63 4.61
CA VAL A 551 4.63 -1.80 5.20
C VAL A 551 5.92 -2.05 4.43
N THR A 552 6.99 -2.29 5.17
CA THR A 552 8.29 -2.67 4.63
C THR A 552 8.68 -4.00 5.28
N ALA A 553 8.79 -5.06 4.48
CA ALA A 553 9.35 -6.33 4.93
C ALA A 553 10.68 -6.56 4.21
N ASN A 554 11.78 -6.64 4.96
CA ASN A 554 13.13 -6.62 4.42
C ASN A 554 13.38 -5.39 3.51
N GLU A 555 13.30 -5.55 2.18
CA GLU A 555 13.47 -4.50 1.16
C GLU A 555 12.20 -4.28 0.32
N GLU A 556 11.14 -5.07 0.52
CA GLU A 556 9.87 -4.94 -0.21
C GLU A 556 8.95 -3.95 0.50
N GLU A 557 8.44 -2.97 -0.26
CA GLU A 557 7.50 -1.96 0.24
C GLU A 557 6.14 -2.07 -0.43
N LYS A 558 5.07 -1.96 0.38
CA LYS A 558 3.70 -1.81 -0.12
C LYS A 558 3.00 -0.67 0.60
N ILE A 559 2.24 0.10 -0.16
CA ILE A 559 1.49 1.26 0.32
C ILE A 559 0.02 0.87 0.47
N SER A 560 -0.61 1.29 1.57
CA SER A 560 -2.03 1.06 1.81
C SER A 560 -2.93 1.80 0.82
N ASN A 561 -4.22 1.46 0.85
CA ASN A 561 -5.24 2.36 0.30
C ASN A 561 -5.21 3.73 1.03
N LYS A 562 -5.72 4.76 0.34
CA LYS A 562 -5.91 6.09 0.93
C LYS A 562 -7.15 6.09 1.83
N ALA A 563 -6.93 5.99 3.14
CA ALA A 563 -7.98 6.12 4.14
C ALA A 563 -8.33 7.60 4.35
N VAL A 564 -9.57 7.89 4.76
CA VAL A 564 -10.01 9.25 5.10
C VAL A 564 -10.63 9.22 6.49
N LEU A 565 -10.09 10.04 7.40
CA LEU A 565 -10.71 10.34 8.68
C LEU A 565 -11.69 11.50 8.49
N GLU A 566 -12.90 11.38 9.02
CA GLU A 566 -13.95 12.39 8.91
C GLU A 566 -14.39 12.87 10.30
N ALA A 567 -14.26 14.17 10.56
CA ALA A 567 -14.67 14.78 11.82
C ALA A 567 -15.70 15.88 11.57
N ASP A 568 -16.95 15.62 11.94
CA ASP A 568 -18.05 16.57 11.82
C ASP A 568 -17.93 17.64 12.92
N LEU A 569 -17.89 18.90 12.52
CA LEU A 569 -17.87 20.04 13.45
C LEU A 569 -19.30 20.37 13.83
N ILE A 570 -19.65 20.12 15.09
CA ILE A 570 -21.00 20.34 15.60
C ILE A 570 -21.12 21.66 16.35
N GLU A 571 -22.31 22.27 16.24
CA GLU A 571 -22.66 23.49 16.96
C GLU A 571 -22.71 23.24 18.46
N GLY A 572 -22.07 24.14 19.23
CA GLY A 572 -22.18 24.15 20.68
C GLY A 572 -23.53 24.72 21.14
N LYS A 573 -23.79 24.63 22.45
CA LYS A 573 -24.89 25.37 23.05
C LYS A 573 -24.53 26.86 23.12
N PRO A 574 -25.54 27.74 23.01
CA PRO A 574 -25.30 29.17 23.05
C PRO A 574 -24.72 29.61 24.40
N VAL A 575 -23.89 30.64 24.35
CA VAL A 575 -23.44 31.37 25.55
C VAL A 575 -24.35 32.58 25.73
N LEU A 576 -25.02 32.67 26.87
CA LEU A 576 -25.93 33.77 27.21
C LEU A 576 -25.17 34.84 28.00
N VAL A 577 -25.16 36.06 27.49
CA VAL A 577 -24.51 37.21 28.15
C VAL A 577 -25.59 38.10 28.76
N LYS A 578 -25.61 38.17 30.09
CA LYS A 578 -26.59 38.93 30.88
C LYS A 578 -25.96 40.15 31.54
N TYR A 579 -26.76 41.21 31.64
CA TYR A 579 -26.38 42.50 32.22
C TYR A 579 -27.34 42.79 33.38
N LEU A 580 -26.88 42.56 34.62
CA LEU A 580 -27.72 42.63 35.82
C LEU A 580 -27.32 43.80 36.72
N ASN A 581 -28.31 44.45 37.35
CA ASN A 581 -28.05 45.37 38.45
C ASN A 581 -27.91 44.63 39.79
N GLU A 582 -27.75 45.38 40.88
CA GLU A 582 -27.58 44.82 42.24
C GLU A 582 -28.83 44.11 42.78
N ASP A 583 -30.00 44.34 42.18
CA ASP A 583 -31.26 43.65 42.49
C ASP A 583 -31.48 42.37 41.65
N GLY A 584 -30.54 42.05 40.76
CA GLY A 584 -30.64 40.91 39.83
C GLY A 584 -31.58 41.15 38.64
N GLN A 585 -31.99 42.39 38.39
CA GLN A 585 -32.83 42.77 37.25
C GLN A 585 -31.98 42.96 35.99
N GLU A 586 -32.47 42.46 34.84
CA GLU A 586 -31.87 42.71 33.54
C GLU A 586 -32.03 44.19 33.14
N ILE A 587 -30.90 44.87 32.91
CA ILE A 587 -30.84 46.31 32.58
C ILE A 587 -30.40 46.57 31.13
N ALA A 588 -30.06 45.51 30.39
CA ALA A 588 -29.90 45.52 28.95
C ALA A 588 -30.34 44.16 28.38
N PRO A 589 -30.71 44.08 27.08
CA PRO A 589 -31.07 42.81 26.47
C PRO A 589 -29.96 41.77 26.58
N THR A 590 -30.34 40.54 26.94
CA THR A 590 -29.45 39.37 26.91
C THR A 590 -28.93 39.15 25.49
N GLU A 591 -27.62 38.93 25.36
CA GLU A 591 -27.01 38.56 24.08
C GLU A 591 -26.76 37.06 24.01
N THR A 592 -26.80 36.53 22.79
CA THR A 592 -26.59 35.11 22.51
C THR A 592 -25.38 34.99 21.60
N LEU A 593 -24.30 34.40 22.10
CA LEU A 593 -23.16 34.02 21.28
C LEU A 593 -23.38 32.57 20.83
N ALA A 594 -23.10 32.28 19.57
CA ALA A 594 -23.19 30.95 18.99
C ALA A 594 -21.86 30.61 18.30
N GLY A 595 -21.50 29.33 18.33
CA GLY A 595 -20.28 28.82 17.73
C GLY A 595 -20.19 27.31 17.92
N LYS A 596 -19.20 26.72 17.23
CA LYS A 596 -18.92 25.28 17.25
C LYS A 596 -18.28 24.87 18.57
N ILE A 597 -18.44 23.62 18.98
CA ILE A 597 -17.78 23.11 20.18
C ILE A 597 -16.25 23.34 20.09
N SER A 598 -15.63 23.73 21.20
CA SER A 598 -14.22 24.13 21.32
C SER A 598 -13.80 25.43 20.60
N GLN A 599 -14.71 26.09 19.89
CA GLN A 599 -14.46 27.44 19.37
C GLN A 599 -14.41 28.44 20.53
N ALA A 600 -13.43 29.33 20.51
CA ALA A 600 -13.32 30.37 21.52
C ALA A 600 -14.43 31.42 21.38
N TYR A 601 -14.98 31.86 22.51
CA TYR A 601 -15.88 33.01 22.58
C TYR A 601 -15.27 34.13 23.43
N GLN A 602 -15.71 35.35 23.15
CA GLN A 602 -15.42 36.53 23.95
C GLN A 602 -16.66 37.41 24.05
N SER A 603 -16.96 37.88 25.25
CA SER A 603 -18.01 38.86 25.52
C SER A 603 -17.41 40.17 26.03
N GLU A 604 -18.15 41.26 25.85
CA GLU A 604 -17.76 42.59 26.30
C GLU A 604 -18.81 43.19 27.23
N ALA A 605 -18.36 44.05 28.15
CA ALA A 605 -19.28 44.82 28.97
C ALA A 605 -19.92 45.93 28.11
N LYS A 606 -21.21 46.21 28.35
CA LYS A 606 -21.90 47.35 27.76
C LYS A 606 -21.72 48.61 28.59
N ASP A 607 -21.70 49.75 27.91
CA ASP A 607 -21.94 51.04 28.55
C ASP A 607 -23.45 51.24 28.71
N ILE A 608 -23.93 51.30 29.95
CA ILE A 608 -25.37 51.36 30.28
C ILE A 608 -25.60 52.63 31.10
N SER A 609 -26.41 53.55 30.56
CA SER A 609 -26.70 54.84 31.19
C SER A 609 -27.25 54.67 32.61
N GLY A 610 -26.72 55.43 33.56
CA GLY A 610 -27.08 55.34 34.97
C GLY A 610 -26.44 54.18 35.73
N TYR A 611 -25.55 53.41 35.11
CA TYR A 611 -24.87 52.28 35.75
C TYR A 611 -23.36 52.32 35.52
N THR A 612 -22.59 51.63 36.35
CA THR A 612 -21.16 51.39 36.17
C THR A 612 -20.83 49.94 36.45
N LEU A 613 -19.96 49.34 35.63
CA LEU A 613 -19.57 47.96 35.81
C LEU A 613 -18.88 47.76 37.16
N LYS A 614 -19.37 46.82 37.97
CA LYS A 614 -18.81 46.50 39.28
C LYS A 614 -17.54 45.66 39.15
N ALA A 615 -17.61 44.62 38.32
CA ALA A 615 -16.49 43.75 38.01
C ALA A 615 -16.71 43.03 36.68
N THR A 616 -15.62 42.72 35.98
CA THR A 616 -15.64 41.86 34.80
C THR A 616 -15.72 40.39 35.26
N PRO A 617 -16.65 39.59 34.72
CA PRO A 617 -16.74 38.17 35.06
C PRO A 617 -15.52 37.39 34.56
N GLU A 618 -15.09 36.37 35.31
CA GLU A 618 -13.92 35.56 34.96
C GLU A 618 -14.14 34.78 33.65
N ASN A 619 -15.37 34.33 33.40
CA ASN A 619 -15.76 33.59 32.20
C ASN A 619 -16.18 34.47 31.01
N LYS A 620 -15.77 35.75 30.97
CA LYS A 620 -15.98 36.66 29.81
C LYS A 620 -15.37 36.15 28.50
N SER A 621 -14.43 35.21 28.61
CA SER A 621 -13.84 34.49 27.49
C SER A 621 -13.76 33.03 27.89
N GLY A 622 -14.00 32.15 26.93
CA GLY A 622 -14.01 30.71 27.15
C GLY A 622 -14.11 29.99 25.81
N ILE A 623 -14.52 28.73 25.85
CA ILE A 623 -14.85 27.93 24.67
C ILE A 623 -16.32 27.52 24.72
N PHE A 624 -16.94 27.40 23.56
CA PHE A 624 -18.27 26.81 23.45
C PHE A 624 -18.22 25.32 23.79
N SER A 625 -19.21 24.87 24.56
CA SER A 625 -19.40 23.47 24.96
C SER A 625 -20.73 22.92 24.47
N ASP A 626 -20.96 21.63 24.74
CA ASP A 626 -22.27 20.98 24.59
C ASP A 626 -23.26 21.35 25.72
N GLU A 627 -22.81 22.05 26.75
CA GLU A 627 -23.62 22.64 27.82
C GLU A 627 -23.84 24.15 27.62
N GLU A 628 -25.02 24.66 28.02
CA GLU A 628 -25.33 26.09 27.99
C GLU A 628 -24.52 26.85 29.07
N GLN A 629 -23.88 27.94 28.67
CA GLN A 629 -23.04 28.76 29.55
C GLN A 629 -23.66 30.15 29.73
N THR A 630 -23.54 30.73 30.93
CA THR A 630 -24.01 32.10 31.21
C THR A 630 -22.88 32.99 31.71
N VAL A 631 -22.68 34.14 31.06
CA VAL A 631 -21.77 35.20 31.48
C VAL A 631 -22.59 36.35 32.06
N VAL A 632 -22.30 36.75 33.30
CA VAL A 632 -23.05 37.80 34.00
C VAL A 632 -22.16 39.01 34.28
N TYR A 633 -22.48 40.15 33.67
CA TYR A 633 -21.91 41.44 34.02
C TYR A 633 -22.79 42.11 35.07
N ASN A 634 -22.23 42.32 36.26
CA ASN A 634 -22.92 42.98 37.37
C ASN A 634 -22.60 44.47 37.39
N TYR A 635 -23.65 45.30 37.49
CA TYR A 635 -23.56 46.76 37.46
C TYR A 635 -24.02 47.38 38.76
N GLN A 636 -23.33 48.44 39.16
CA GLN A 636 -23.70 49.33 40.25
C GLN A 636 -24.47 50.54 39.71
N GLY A 637 -25.61 50.86 40.30
CA GLY A 637 -26.42 52.01 39.91
C GLY A 637 -25.94 53.34 40.47
N HIS A 638 -26.53 54.43 40.00
CA HIS A 638 -26.23 55.80 40.38
C HIS A 638 -27.51 56.58 40.71
N LEU A 639 -27.36 57.57 41.58
CA LEU A 639 -28.36 58.60 41.81
C LEU A 639 -28.01 59.82 40.96
N THR A 640 -28.89 60.18 40.03
CA THR A 640 -28.66 61.30 39.11
C THR A 640 -29.92 62.12 38.89
N PHE A 641 -29.74 63.34 38.37
CA PHE A 641 -30.85 64.10 37.80
C PHE A 641 -31.09 63.65 36.35
N SER A 642 -32.30 63.24 36.02
CA SER A 642 -32.75 63.12 34.63
C SER A 642 -33.00 64.51 34.03
N ASP A 643 -33.60 65.41 34.82
CA ASP A 643 -33.89 66.78 34.40
C ASP A 643 -33.95 67.75 35.59
N VAL A 644 -33.59 69.01 35.38
CA VAL A 644 -33.57 70.06 36.43
C VAL A 644 -33.87 71.43 35.82
N PRO A 645 -34.86 72.21 36.33
CA PRO A 645 -35.25 73.52 35.83
C PRO A 645 -34.08 74.49 35.75
N THR A 646 -33.92 75.08 34.56
CA THR A 646 -32.96 76.15 34.33
C THR A 646 -33.59 77.52 34.54
N GLN A 647 -34.93 77.61 34.46
CA GLN A 647 -35.68 78.83 34.68
C GLN A 647 -37.01 78.55 35.40
N ILE A 648 -37.21 79.23 36.52
CA ILE A 648 -38.48 79.26 37.26
C ILE A 648 -38.94 80.72 37.34
N SER A 649 -40.17 80.97 36.89
CA SER A 649 -40.81 82.28 36.93
C SER A 649 -41.96 82.27 37.94
N PHE A 650 -41.98 83.29 38.79
CA PHE A 650 -43.12 83.57 39.67
C PHE A 650 -44.07 84.61 39.04
N GLY A 651 -43.80 85.08 37.83
CA GLY A 651 -44.64 86.03 37.10
C GLY A 651 -44.41 87.50 37.43
N THR A 652 -45.33 88.34 36.96
CA THR A 652 -45.31 89.79 37.18
C THR A 652 -46.44 90.20 38.10
N HIS A 653 -46.10 90.81 39.23
CA HIS A 653 -47.06 91.20 40.27
C HIS A 653 -47.03 92.70 40.54
N THR A 654 -48.19 93.27 40.87
CA THR A 654 -48.28 94.66 41.34
C THR A 654 -47.82 94.74 42.80
N LEU A 655 -47.08 95.79 43.17
CA LEU A 655 -46.66 96.02 44.54
C LEU A 655 -47.88 96.10 45.49
N SER A 656 -47.86 95.28 46.54
CA SER A 656 -48.90 95.26 47.58
C SER A 656 -48.41 95.99 48.84
N ALA A 657 -49.37 96.56 49.59
CA ALA A 657 -49.13 97.11 50.92
C ALA A 657 -49.31 96.05 52.03
N LYS A 658 -49.58 94.80 51.67
CA LYS A 658 -49.67 93.65 52.56
C LYS A 658 -48.59 92.63 52.20
N ASP A 659 -48.33 91.70 53.10
CA ASP A 659 -47.51 90.54 52.80
C ASP A 659 -48.26 89.69 51.76
N GLU A 660 -47.60 89.38 50.65
CA GLU A 660 -48.16 88.58 49.57
C GLU A 660 -47.30 87.34 49.34
N GLU A 661 -47.96 86.27 48.93
CA GLU A 661 -47.35 85.00 48.56
C GLU A 661 -47.65 84.73 47.08
N TYR A 662 -46.61 84.36 46.34
CA TYR A 662 -46.69 84.08 44.91
C TYR A 662 -46.24 82.64 44.65
N ASN A 663 -47.14 81.86 44.05
CA ASN A 663 -46.83 80.53 43.52
C ASN A 663 -46.01 80.64 42.22
N ILE A 664 -45.41 79.54 41.78
CA ILE A 664 -44.78 79.45 40.45
C ILE A 664 -45.83 79.76 39.38
N GLU A 665 -45.49 80.65 38.45
CA GLU A 665 -46.29 80.91 37.24
C GLU A 665 -45.90 79.95 36.11
N SER A 666 -44.59 79.74 35.93
CA SER A 666 -44.08 78.82 34.92
C SER A 666 -42.68 78.32 35.25
N LYS A 667 -42.34 77.15 34.73
CA LYS A 667 -41.01 76.55 34.75
C LYS A 667 -40.75 75.86 33.41
N ASP A 668 -39.50 75.86 32.97
CA ASP A 668 -39.13 75.33 31.65
C ASP A 668 -39.15 73.79 31.56
N ARG A 669 -39.04 73.12 32.70
CA ARG A 669 -38.93 71.65 32.83
C ARG A 669 -39.23 71.23 34.28
N ASP A 670 -39.27 69.94 34.55
CA ASP A 670 -39.44 69.37 35.90
C ASP A 670 -38.08 69.12 36.58
N ILE A 671 -38.10 68.91 37.91
CA ILE A 671 -37.00 68.20 38.58
C ILE A 671 -37.35 66.71 38.55
N ILE A 672 -36.61 65.95 37.76
CA ILE A 672 -36.77 64.52 37.63
C ILE A 672 -35.50 63.85 38.15
N VAL A 673 -35.66 62.97 39.13
CA VAL A 673 -34.59 62.19 39.73
C VAL A 673 -34.64 60.78 39.19
N LYS A 674 -33.48 60.25 38.78
CA LYS A 674 -33.30 58.85 38.45
C LYS A 674 -32.45 58.20 39.51
N ASP A 675 -32.98 57.14 40.13
CA ASP A 675 -32.19 56.32 41.03
C ASP A 675 -32.18 54.87 40.54
N THR A 676 -31.01 54.44 40.06
CA THR A 676 -30.78 53.07 39.56
C THR A 676 -30.05 52.20 40.58
N ARG A 677 -29.79 52.70 41.80
CA ARG A 677 -29.18 51.93 42.89
C ARG A 677 -30.17 50.90 43.44
N VAL A 678 -29.65 49.96 44.24
CA VAL A 678 -30.42 48.86 44.87
C VAL A 678 -31.73 49.36 45.50
N LEU A 679 -32.81 48.60 45.30
CA LEU A 679 -34.11 48.93 45.89
C LEU A 679 -34.00 49.06 47.42
N GLY A 680 -34.68 50.07 47.98
CA GLY A 680 -34.55 50.45 49.39
C GLY A 680 -33.47 51.50 49.68
N SER A 681 -32.64 51.88 48.68
CA SER A 681 -31.73 53.02 48.80
C SER A 681 -32.49 54.31 49.14
N SER A 682 -31.98 55.07 50.09
CA SER A 682 -32.56 56.36 50.47
C SER A 682 -31.83 57.51 49.79
N TRP A 683 -32.56 58.55 49.41
CA TRP A 683 -31.98 59.77 48.86
C TRP A 683 -32.73 61.03 49.28
N GLN A 684 -32.03 62.15 49.22
CA GLN A 684 -32.59 63.47 49.51
C GLN A 684 -32.24 64.47 48.41
N LEU A 685 -33.26 65.21 47.96
CA LEU A 685 -33.06 66.42 47.16
C LEU A 685 -33.01 67.62 48.09
N ARG A 686 -31.96 68.42 47.97
CA ARG A 686 -31.80 69.66 48.72
C ARG A 686 -31.67 70.86 47.79
N ALA A 687 -32.17 72.00 48.25
CA ALA A 687 -32.04 73.28 47.55
C ALA A 687 -31.30 74.29 48.43
N THR A 688 -30.39 75.04 47.80
CA THR A 688 -29.67 76.16 48.43
C THR A 688 -29.78 77.37 47.52
N LEU A 689 -29.99 78.55 48.09
CA LEU A 689 -30.04 79.80 47.32
C LEU A 689 -28.61 80.28 47.03
N SER A 690 -28.02 79.84 45.92
CA SER A 690 -26.64 80.21 45.55
C SER A 690 -26.49 81.70 45.21
N LYS A 691 -27.54 82.33 44.67
CA LYS A 691 -27.64 83.80 44.55
C LYS A 691 -28.99 84.29 45.07
N PRO A 692 -29.01 85.26 45.98
CA PRO A 692 -30.25 85.75 46.56
C PRO A 692 -31.09 86.51 45.53
N LEU A 693 -32.41 86.49 45.69
CA LEU A 693 -33.36 87.23 44.84
C LEU A 693 -33.07 88.73 44.90
N THR A 694 -32.43 89.25 43.85
CA THR A 694 -31.91 90.61 43.82
C THR A 694 -32.51 91.40 42.65
N GLY A 695 -32.97 92.61 42.94
CA GLY A 695 -33.52 93.54 41.95
C GLY A 695 -32.45 94.01 40.97
N SER A 696 -32.73 93.90 39.67
CA SER A 696 -31.78 94.23 38.59
C SER A 696 -31.31 95.69 38.61
N LYS A 697 -32.22 96.63 38.92
CA LYS A 697 -31.98 98.09 38.93
C LYS A 697 -31.69 98.61 40.33
N SER A 698 -32.51 98.22 41.29
CA SER A 698 -32.48 98.70 42.68
C SER A 698 -31.35 98.09 43.51
N LYS A 699 -30.84 96.92 43.11
CA LYS A 699 -29.92 96.08 43.90
C LYS A 699 -30.48 95.68 45.27
N ARG A 700 -31.80 95.86 45.50
CA ARG A 700 -32.50 95.42 46.71
C ARG A 700 -32.53 93.89 46.72
N VAL A 701 -32.17 93.29 47.84
CA VAL A 701 -32.27 91.84 48.05
C VAL A 701 -33.55 91.54 48.81
N LEU A 702 -34.35 90.61 48.30
CA LEU A 702 -35.49 90.04 49.02
C LEU A 702 -34.95 88.97 49.98
N THR A 703 -34.86 89.32 51.26
CA THR A 703 -34.30 88.43 52.29
C THR A 703 -35.35 87.43 52.75
N ASP A 704 -34.98 86.16 52.88
CA ASP A 704 -35.88 85.06 53.29
C ASP A 704 -37.18 84.95 52.46
N ALA A 705 -37.16 85.43 51.21
CA ALA A 705 -38.36 85.51 50.40
C ALA A 705 -38.71 84.19 49.69
N LEU A 706 -37.73 83.32 49.42
CA LEU A 706 -37.96 82.04 48.75
C LEU A 706 -38.14 80.93 49.79
N PHE A 707 -39.22 80.16 49.65
CA PHE A 707 -39.49 79.01 50.51
C PHE A 707 -40.11 77.87 49.69
N TYR A 708 -40.01 76.66 50.24
CA TYR A 708 -40.66 75.47 49.73
C TYR A 708 -41.78 75.06 50.68
N VAL A 709 -42.98 74.85 50.14
CA VAL A 709 -44.14 74.35 50.88
C VAL A 709 -44.38 72.89 50.53
N ARG A 710 -44.59 72.06 51.54
CA ARG A 710 -45.04 70.68 51.36
C ARG A 710 -45.96 70.25 52.49
N ALA A 711 -47.13 69.71 52.16
CA ALA A 711 -48.14 69.26 53.13
C ALA A 711 -48.43 70.30 54.24
N GLY A 712 -48.46 71.59 53.88
CA GLY A 712 -48.71 72.70 54.79
C GLY A 712 -47.52 73.12 55.68
N GLN A 713 -46.36 72.50 55.56
CA GLN A 713 -45.11 72.94 56.21
C GLN A 713 -44.30 73.81 55.24
N SER A 714 -43.78 74.94 55.74
CA SER A 714 -42.97 75.88 54.95
C SER A 714 -41.52 75.86 55.43
N VAL A 715 -40.60 75.65 54.49
CA VAL A 715 -39.14 75.61 54.72
C VAL A 715 -38.48 76.73 53.92
N PRO A 716 -37.78 77.69 54.56
CA PRO A 716 -37.10 78.75 53.84
C PRO A 716 -35.88 78.22 53.07
N ILE A 717 -35.68 78.69 51.83
CA ILE A 717 -34.48 78.39 51.03
C ILE A 717 -33.54 79.58 51.13
N ARG A 718 -32.40 79.38 51.80
CA ARG A 718 -31.45 80.44 52.16
C ARG A 718 -30.10 80.25 51.49
N SER A 719 -29.27 81.28 51.55
CA SER A 719 -27.91 81.27 51.00
C SER A 719 -26.86 80.63 51.92
N ASP A 720 -27.20 80.45 53.19
CA ASP A 720 -26.28 79.94 54.24
C ASP A 720 -26.61 78.51 54.69
N SER A 721 -27.71 77.92 54.20
CA SER A 721 -28.20 76.62 54.62
C SER A 721 -28.96 75.92 53.49
N SER A 722 -28.79 74.60 53.38
CA SER A 722 -29.51 73.77 52.42
C SER A 722 -30.83 73.29 53.02
N ALA A 723 -31.92 73.51 52.30
CA ALA A 723 -33.26 73.06 52.66
C ALA A 723 -33.53 71.69 52.03
N THR A 724 -34.12 70.76 52.78
CA THR A 724 -34.58 69.48 52.21
C THR A 724 -35.91 69.70 51.51
N ILE A 725 -35.97 69.32 50.24
CA ILE A 725 -37.11 69.51 49.35
C ILE A 725 -37.88 68.20 49.23
N GLU A 726 -37.15 67.12 48.97
CA GLU A 726 -37.71 65.78 48.83
C GLU A 726 -36.85 64.76 49.57
N SER A 727 -37.50 63.72 50.10
CA SER A 727 -36.85 62.56 50.71
C SER A 727 -37.63 61.35 50.26
N ALA A 728 -36.96 60.43 49.57
CA ALA A 728 -37.61 59.25 49.05
C ALA A 728 -36.72 58.02 49.21
N ILE A 729 -37.38 56.87 49.13
CA ILE A 729 -36.76 55.54 49.09
C ILE A 729 -37.00 55.00 47.69
N THR A 730 -35.96 54.44 47.09
CA THR A 730 -36.00 53.88 45.74
C THR A 730 -36.83 52.60 45.75
N ALA A 731 -38.09 52.74 45.34
CA ALA A 731 -39.07 51.65 45.25
C ALA A 731 -39.18 51.07 43.84
N THR A 732 -38.85 51.87 42.82
CA THR A 732 -38.67 51.46 41.42
C THR A 732 -37.48 52.20 40.83
N HIS A 733 -36.95 51.72 39.70
CA HIS A 733 -35.92 52.44 38.94
C HIS A 733 -36.51 53.39 37.89
N ASP A 734 -37.81 53.69 37.95
CA ASP A 734 -38.44 54.66 37.06
C ASP A 734 -38.09 56.09 37.45
N ASP A 735 -38.36 57.02 36.55
CA ASP A 735 -38.12 58.44 36.78
C ASP A 735 -39.06 58.98 37.87
N TYR A 736 -38.48 59.59 38.91
CA TYR A 736 -39.23 60.20 40.00
C TYR A 736 -39.35 61.72 39.76
N ASN A 737 -40.53 62.16 39.33
CA ASN A 737 -40.81 63.58 39.12
C ASN A 737 -41.14 64.28 40.45
N VAL A 738 -40.20 65.04 41.00
CA VAL A 738 -40.36 65.77 42.26
C VAL A 738 -41.33 66.95 42.13
N THR A 739 -41.48 67.51 40.93
CA THR A 739 -42.23 68.74 40.69
C THR A 739 -43.56 68.56 39.96
N HIS A 740 -44.04 67.31 39.82
CA HIS A 740 -45.25 66.98 39.05
C HIS A 740 -46.49 67.78 39.49
N ASP A 741 -46.64 68.05 40.79
CA ASP A 741 -47.80 68.72 41.38
C ASP A 741 -47.59 70.20 41.72
N TRP A 742 -46.42 70.78 41.41
CA TRP A 742 -46.09 72.16 41.82
C TRP A 742 -46.98 73.23 41.16
N ASN A 743 -47.65 72.89 40.06
CA ASN A 743 -48.54 73.80 39.34
C ASN A 743 -50.04 73.59 39.69
N THR A 744 -50.36 72.48 40.34
CA THR A 744 -51.74 71.99 40.54
C THR A 744 -52.12 71.87 42.00
N SER A 745 -51.16 71.95 42.92
CA SER A 745 -51.34 71.89 44.37
C SER A 745 -50.82 73.16 45.05
N ASP A 746 -51.09 73.29 46.35
CA ASP A 746 -50.50 74.35 47.19
C ASP A 746 -49.04 74.05 47.61
N ASP A 747 -48.51 72.88 47.23
CA ASP A 747 -47.12 72.46 47.47
C ASP A 747 -46.21 72.93 46.33
N GLY A 748 -44.95 73.26 46.63
CA GLY A 748 -43.98 73.76 45.66
C GLY A 748 -43.16 74.95 46.15
N LEU A 749 -42.35 75.52 45.27
CA LEU A 749 -41.64 76.77 45.55
C LEU A 749 -42.60 77.95 45.54
N LYS A 750 -42.39 78.88 46.47
CA LYS A 750 -43.15 80.11 46.59
C LYS A 750 -42.26 81.28 46.97
N ILE A 751 -42.68 82.48 46.59
CA ILE A 751 -42.06 83.73 47.02
C ILE A 751 -43.00 84.49 47.95
N ALA A 752 -42.54 84.81 49.16
CA ALA A 752 -43.23 85.65 50.13
C ALA A 752 -42.56 87.00 50.15
N VAL A 753 -43.29 88.02 49.73
CA VAL A 753 -42.82 89.39 49.72
C VAL A 753 -43.52 90.13 50.86
N LYS A 754 -42.75 90.53 51.88
CA LYS A 754 -43.29 91.34 52.98
C LYS A 754 -43.63 92.75 52.50
N SER A 755 -44.62 93.34 53.14
CA SER A 755 -45.03 94.72 52.89
C SER A 755 -43.83 95.67 53.03
N GLY A 756 -43.53 96.40 51.95
CA GLY A 756 -42.44 97.37 51.88
C GLY A 756 -41.06 96.81 51.55
N ASP A 757 -40.89 95.48 51.37
CA ASP A 757 -39.58 94.89 51.08
C ASP A 757 -39.19 94.93 49.59
N ALA A 758 -40.16 94.82 48.69
CA ALA A 758 -39.96 94.89 47.24
C ALA A 758 -40.11 96.31 46.68
N LEU A 759 -39.31 96.61 45.66
CA LEU A 759 -39.39 97.82 44.83
C LEU A 759 -39.87 97.42 43.42
N ALA A 760 -40.35 98.39 42.64
CA ALA A 760 -40.73 98.15 41.24
C ALA A 760 -39.48 97.81 40.39
N ASP A 761 -39.17 96.53 40.29
CA ASP A 761 -37.95 96.01 39.67
C ASP A 761 -38.15 94.56 39.20
N ARG A 762 -37.25 94.06 38.37
CA ARG A 762 -37.14 92.63 38.03
C ARG A 762 -36.18 91.97 39.00
N TYR A 763 -36.69 91.02 39.79
CA TYR A 763 -35.87 90.24 40.72
C TYR A 763 -35.45 88.92 40.07
N SER A 764 -34.21 88.52 40.31
CA SER A 764 -33.66 87.24 39.88
C SER A 764 -32.69 86.69 40.92
N GLY A 765 -32.62 85.37 41.04
CA GLY A 765 -31.69 84.65 41.90
C GLY A 765 -31.33 83.31 41.24
N GLU A 766 -30.47 82.54 41.90
CA GLU A 766 -30.05 81.21 41.44
C GLU A 766 -30.24 80.21 42.59
N ILE A 767 -30.83 79.07 42.26
CA ILE A 767 -31.02 77.94 43.17
C ILE A 767 -30.03 76.85 42.74
N SER A 768 -29.28 76.31 43.70
CA SER A 768 -28.48 75.10 43.52
C SER A 768 -29.29 73.91 44.01
N TRP A 769 -29.35 72.86 43.21
CA TRP A 769 -30.00 71.59 43.53
C TRP A 769 -28.94 70.53 43.74
N ASP A 770 -28.98 69.87 44.90
CA ASP A 770 -28.01 68.85 45.28
C ASP A 770 -28.75 67.55 45.61
N LEU A 771 -28.34 66.44 44.99
CA LEU A 771 -28.80 65.09 45.33
C LEU A 771 -27.82 64.45 46.31
N TYR A 772 -28.35 63.97 47.43
CA TYR A 772 -27.59 63.29 48.46
C TYR A 772 -27.98 61.82 48.52
N ASP A 773 -26.96 60.97 48.48
CA ASP A 773 -27.04 59.61 48.99
C ASP A 773 -27.13 59.67 50.53
N VAL A 774 -28.19 59.07 51.10
CA VAL A 774 -28.39 59.03 52.55
C VAL A 774 -28.34 57.59 53.00
N VAL A 775 -27.33 57.26 53.80
CA VAL A 775 -27.26 55.96 54.49
C VAL A 775 -28.36 55.90 55.54
N SER A 776 -29.10 54.79 55.58
CA SER A 776 -29.98 54.43 56.70
C SER A 776 -29.19 54.59 58.00
N ASN A 777 -29.65 55.44 58.90
CA ASN A 777 -29.29 55.29 60.31
C ASN A 777 -30.12 54.12 60.82
N ASP A 778 -29.54 52.92 60.82
CA ASP A 778 -30.07 51.77 61.55
C ASP A 778 -30.21 52.06 63.05
#